data_AF-A0A8T3ZD98-F1
#
_entry.id   AF-A0A8T3ZD98-F1
#
_cell.length_a   1.000
_cell.length_b   1.000
_cell.length_c   1.000
_cell.angle_alpha   90.00
_cell.angle_beta   90.00
_cell.angle_gamma   90.00
#
_symmetry.space_group_name_H-M   'P 1'
#
loop_
_entity.id
_entity.type
_entity.pdbx_description
1 polymer ?
#
loop_
_entity_poly.entity_id
_entity_poly.type
_entity_poly.pdbx_seq_one_letter_code
_entity_poly.pdbx_strand_id
1 'polypeptide(L)'
;MLGQGTQFLDFNLGNKYCSSSLDMAIKWIHVNGDDSKIISPLKDRAACLLEKNIIPVYVLSAKDTLITPGKAGQIAKSLSGAGPVVITTQINFDAFGTKTKDDAIEVIKDQIRKIDENCPECLIAVTPKMGDEEALTAILSDITLSTKVDFIAFGVDSRFSRTCDAAKLLGDATQFSQYGLSTYGKPSIWVYMMVENKGKNRDGTCIWDPNEQPRLFNSIFSTDLPVLVKNGVVGISPYAYYDVDNPLGCKDCTLSSPTMADSIKNFDFKPNEPYFSHWYWFCKEYVTPGEDVNTQTGKMLSVFPPETENSLGCLFLEENNAWYFKYAFLNNKYGVSNSIDHSSPKTFDTQPEELKATCEVCAVKEKDNFPEGLADEDGITVIATSPNAGTAYPVIDFYADKFDLDSLLLRANIDAESGFNPCAASVVTNGKDNCYKSDLNSVPDPELSFNNCNIQPLPQDKSYCAFGLGQVRTAPSEMWEQLKGKVAGQYYDSDNALKTLCSENFNPYDPANASCASAYHLRVGWDNAESIVNSNYQSLNLDSPDSELAGWYKSYLALYLYGGPGTSTAQSMINNYAALKDGGTCTVSEKLVKFNDAGDPVEVNAPAEYKPKDFLDYMHRCQSETVAYDKLRKYHYLLNNQPNTCEN
;
A
#
# COMPACT_ATOMS: atom_id res chain seq x y z
N MET A 1 -9.46 11.66 -14.01
CA MET A 1 -8.75 10.77 -13.09
C MET A 1 -9.40 9.39 -13.08
N LEU A 2 -8.60 8.34 -13.17
CA LEU A 2 -8.97 6.93 -13.10
C LEU A 2 -8.16 6.26 -12.00
N GLY A 3 -8.85 5.56 -11.12
CA GLY A 3 -8.24 4.79 -10.04
C GLY A 3 -8.73 3.35 -10.01
N GLN A 4 -8.23 2.59 -9.04
CA GLN A 4 -8.63 1.21 -8.85
C GLN A 4 -8.49 0.81 -7.38
N GLY A 5 -9.51 0.13 -6.87
CA GLY A 5 -9.43 -0.65 -5.64
C GLY A 5 -9.70 0.07 -4.33
N THR A 6 -9.43 -0.65 -3.24
CA THR A 6 -9.55 -0.14 -1.87
C THR A 6 -8.20 0.21 -1.23
N GLN A 7 -7.12 -0.06 -1.94
CA GLN A 7 -5.75 -0.05 -1.43
C GLN A 7 -4.78 0.38 -2.53
N PHE A 8 -3.61 0.91 -2.16
CA PHE A 8 -2.60 1.25 -3.18
C PHE A 8 -2.05 0.00 -3.87
N LEU A 9 -2.12 -1.17 -3.22
CA LEU A 9 -1.81 -2.45 -3.85
C LEU A 9 -2.75 -2.74 -5.04
N ASP A 10 -4.06 -2.56 -4.87
CA ASP A 10 -5.02 -2.74 -5.97
C ASP A 10 -4.77 -1.74 -7.09
N PHE A 11 -4.42 -0.49 -6.73
CA PHE A 11 -4.03 0.53 -7.71
C PHE A 11 -2.81 0.07 -8.51
N ASN A 12 -1.72 -0.36 -7.86
CA ASN A 12 -0.49 -0.77 -8.55
C ASN A 12 -0.75 -1.92 -9.54
N LEU A 13 -1.58 -2.88 -9.12
CA LEU A 13 -1.95 -4.01 -9.97
C LEU A 13 -2.84 -3.57 -11.14
N GLY A 14 -3.89 -2.80 -10.86
CA GLY A 14 -4.73 -2.22 -11.90
C GLY A 14 -3.91 -1.40 -12.90
N ASN A 15 -2.96 -0.62 -12.40
CA ASN A 15 -2.10 0.25 -13.18
C ASN A 15 -1.14 -0.56 -14.07
N LYS A 16 -0.65 -1.71 -13.59
CA LYS A 16 0.12 -2.67 -14.39
C LYS A 16 -0.67 -3.17 -15.61
N TYR A 17 -1.94 -3.54 -15.43
CA TYR A 17 -2.81 -3.94 -16.55
C TYR A 17 -3.23 -2.74 -17.42
N CYS A 18 -3.08 -1.54 -16.89
CA CYS A 18 -3.41 -0.28 -17.54
C CYS A 18 -2.22 0.42 -18.19
N SER A 19 -1.11 -0.27 -18.45
CA SER A 19 0.09 0.34 -19.06
C SER A 19 0.53 1.63 -18.33
N SER A 20 0.40 1.67 -17.01
CA SER A 20 0.70 2.85 -16.16
C SER A 20 -0.15 4.10 -16.45
N SER A 21 -1.40 3.95 -16.92
CA SER A 21 -2.30 5.06 -17.27
C SER A 21 -3.27 5.51 -16.17
N LEU A 22 -3.32 4.83 -15.03
CA LEU A 22 -4.10 5.28 -13.87
C LEU A 22 -3.37 6.44 -13.17
N ASP A 23 -4.14 7.42 -12.70
CA ASP A 23 -3.65 8.70 -12.14
C ASP A 23 -4.27 9.03 -10.78
N MET A 24 -5.02 8.09 -10.18
CA MET A 24 -5.66 8.25 -8.88
C MET A 24 -5.53 6.97 -8.05
N ALA A 25 -4.83 7.05 -6.92
CA ALA A 25 -4.66 5.91 -6.02
C ALA A 25 -5.61 6.04 -4.83
N ILE A 26 -6.48 5.06 -4.63
CA ILE A 26 -7.44 5.06 -3.52
C ILE A 26 -6.86 4.27 -2.35
N LYS A 27 -6.91 4.86 -1.15
CA LYS A 27 -6.62 4.17 0.11
C LYS A 27 -7.77 4.33 1.08
N TRP A 28 -8.39 3.22 1.46
CA TRP A 28 -9.41 3.23 2.48
C TRP A 28 -8.77 3.22 3.86
N ILE A 29 -9.13 4.21 4.67
CA ILE A 29 -8.82 4.26 6.09
C ILE A 29 -10.08 3.82 6.82
N HIS A 30 -10.17 2.51 7.06
CA HIS A 30 -11.37 1.87 7.58
C HIS A 30 -11.18 1.31 9.00
N VAL A 31 -12.21 1.45 9.85
CA VAL A 31 -12.28 0.80 11.16
C VAL A 31 -13.63 0.16 11.45
N ASN A 32 -13.57 -0.95 12.18
CA ASN A 32 -14.73 -1.57 12.80
C ASN A 32 -14.82 -1.12 14.26
N GLY A 33 -15.67 -0.12 14.54
CA GLY A 33 -15.95 0.35 15.89
C GLY A 33 -15.01 1.44 16.43
N ASP A 34 -13.79 1.12 16.83
CA ASP A 34 -12.91 2.03 17.58
C ASP A 34 -11.94 2.79 16.66
N ASP A 35 -12.13 4.11 16.55
CA ASP A 35 -11.33 4.99 15.68
C ASP A 35 -9.90 5.25 16.21
N SER A 36 -9.60 4.92 17.47
CA SER A 36 -8.24 4.95 18.00
C SER A 36 -7.30 3.97 17.28
N LYS A 37 -7.88 2.94 16.64
CA LYS A 37 -7.16 1.90 15.90
C LYS A 37 -6.83 2.29 14.45
N ILE A 38 -7.29 3.45 13.99
CA ILE A 38 -6.92 3.96 12.67
C ILE A 38 -5.41 4.23 12.62
N ILE A 39 -4.75 3.64 11.64
CA ILE A 39 -3.35 3.93 11.30
C ILE A 39 -3.33 5.20 10.45
N SER A 40 -2.52 6.18 10.86
CA SER A 40 -2.40 7.42 10.10
C SER A 40 -1.48 7.20 8.89
N PRO A 41 -1.85 7.68 7.69
CA PRO A 41 -1.03 7.50 6.51
C PRO A 41 0.29 8.27 6.60
N LEU A 42 1.32 7.76 5.96
CA LEU A 42 2.66 8.33 5.85
C LEU A 42 2.68 9.40 4.76
N LYS A 43 3.18 10.59 5.14
CA LYS A 43 3.46 11.70 4.22
C LYS A 43 4.32 11.27 3.03
N ASP A 44 5.38 10.53 3.29
CA ASP A 44 6.37 10.13 2.28
C ASP A 44 5.74 9.25 1.18
N ARG A 45 4.76 8.42 1.55
CA ARG A 45 4.01 7.58 0.60
C ARG A 45 3.09 8.40 -0.30
N ALA A 46 2.40 9.37 0.28
CA ALA A 46 1.57 10.30 -0.49
C ALA A 46 2.42 11.16 -1.45
N ALA A 47 3.55 11.68 -0.96
CA ALA A 47 4.48 12.47 -1.75
C ALA A 47 5.05 11.67 -2.94
N CYS A 48 5.40 10.40 -2.72
CA CYS A 48 5.90 9.53 -3.78
C CYS A 48 4.87 9.32 -4.91
N LEU A 49 3.59 9.10 -4.58
CA LEU A 49 2.52 9.03 -5.57
C LEU A 49 2.42 10.33 -6.39
N LEU A 50 2.51 11.48 -5.72
CA LEU A 50 2.42 12.79 -6.37
C LEU A 50 3.62 13.09 -7.28
N GLU A 51 4.83 12.68 -6.91
CA GLU A 51 6.03 12.77 -7.77
C GLU A 51 5.85 12.00 -9.10
N LYS A 52 4.92 11.04 -9.13
CA LYS A 52 4.54 10.25 -10.31
C LYS A 52 3.26 10.75 -11.00
N ASN A 53 2.78 11.94 -10.64
CA ASN A 53 1.52 12.51 -11.11
C ASN A 53 0.29 11.64 -10.80
N ILE A 54 0.33 10.89 -9.70
CA ILE A 54 -0.79 10.11 -9.20
C ILE A 54 -1.36 10.82 -7.97
N ILE A 55 -2.64 11.16 -8.00
CA ILE A 55 -3.32 11.84 -6.89
C ILE A 55 -3.76 10.78 -5.86
N PRO A 56 -3.22 10.79 -4.63
CA PRO A 56 -3.69 9.91 -3.57
C PRO A 56 -5.03 10.41 -3.01
N VAL A 57 -5.96 9.49 -2.81
CA VAL A 57 -7.29 9.75 -2.25
C VAL A 57 -7.51 8.85 -1.04
N TYR A 58 -7.63 9.46 0.13
CA TYR A 58 -7.85 8.78 1.40
C TYR A 58 -9.33 8.78 1.75
N VAL A 59 -9.95 7.59 1.68
CA VAL A 59 -11.38 7.40 1.92
C VAL A 59 -11.61 6.99 3.37
N LEU A 60 -12.23 7.87 4.15
CA LEU A 60 -12.54 7.62 5.55
C LEU A 60 -13.81 6.78 5.68
N SER A 61 -13.74 5.66 6.39
CA SER A 61 -14.88 4.76 6.59
C SER A 61 -14.87 4.17 8.01
N ALA A 62 -16.03 4.08 8.63
CA ALA A 62 -16.17 3.36 9.89
C ALA A 62 -17.46 2.54 9.90
N LYS A 63 -17.36 1.31 10.41
CA LYS A 63 -18.51 0.44 10.63
C LYS A 63 -19.12 0.77 12.00
N ASP A 64 -20.42 1.03 12.01
CA ASP A 64 -21.27 1.22 13.20
C ASP A 64 -20.95 2.46 14.07
N THR A 65 -20.00 3.31 13.68
CA THR A 65 -19.65 4.54 14.39
C THR A 65 -19.35 5.71 13.43
N LEU A 66 -19.19 6.90 14.00
CA LEU A 66 -18.60 8.04 13.31
C LEU A 66 -17.12 8.20 13.69
N ILE A 67 -16.26 8.41 12.70
CA ILE A 67 -14.87 8.85 12.88
C ILE A 67 -14.91 10.22 13.55
N THR A 68 -14.16 10.37 14.65
CA THR A 68 -14.16 11.64 15.37
C THR A 68 -13.46 12.74 14.55
N PRO A 69 -13.89 14.01 14.68
CA PRO A 69 -13.20 15.13 14.02
C PRO A 69 -11.72 15.22 14.39
N GLY A 70 -11.38 14.89 15.65
CA GLY A 70 -9.99 14.83 16.11
C GLY A 70 -9.16 13.81 15.34
N LYS A 71 -9.71 12.62 15.05
CA LYS A 71 -9.02 11.60 14.27
C LYS A 71 -8.88 11.99 12.80
N ALA A 72 -9.91 12.58 12.19
CA ALA A 72 -9.80 13.14 10.83
C ALA A 72 -8.71 14.21 10.74
N GLY A 73 -8.62 15.10 11.75
CA GLY A 73 -7.55 16.09 11.85
C GLY A 73 -6.16 15.47 12.04
N GLN A 74 -6.03 14.36 12.77
CA GLN A 74 -4.75 13.63 12.89
C GLN A 74 -4.30 13.02 11.56
N ILE A 75 -5.23 12.45 10.79
CA ILE A 75 -4.95 11.93 9.43
C ILE A 75 -4.50 13.06 8.51
N ALA A 76 -5.20 14.20 8.52
CA ALA A 76 -4.79 15.37 7.75
C ALA A 76 -3.41 15.88 8.17
N LYS A 77 -3.15 15.95 9.48
CA LYS A 77 -1.86 16.37 10.02
C LYS A 77 -0.72 15.46 9.55
N SER A 78 -0.93 14.14 9.47
CA SER A 78 0.11 13.21 9.01
C SER A 78 0.43 13.34 7.52
N LEU A 79 -0.47 13.94 6.73
CA LEU A 79 -0.29 14.21 5.30
C LEU A 79 0.13 15.66 4.99
N SER A 80 0.26 16.50 6.02
CA SER A 80 0.60 17.91 5.87
C SER A 80 1.95 18.10 5.18
N GLY A 81 1.97 18.93 4.14
CA GLY A 81 3.15 19.19 3.31
C GLY A 81 3.47 18.11 2.25
N ALA A 82 2.60 17.12 2.05
CA ALA A 82 2.68 16.25 0.87
C ALA A 82 1.88 16.78 -0.33
N GLY A 83 0.94 17.72 -0.11
CA GLY A 83 -0.18 18.02 -1.03
C GLY A 83 0.18 18.37 -2.49
N PRO A 84 -0.79 18.21 -3.42
CA PRO A 84 -2.23 18.03 -3.15
C PRO A 84 -2.65 16.57 -2.98
N VAL A 85 -3.14 16.22 -1.79
CA VAL A 85 -3.78 14.90 -1.51
C VAL A 85 -5.27 15.11 -1.29
N VAL A 86 -6.12 14.17 -1.69
CA VAL A 86 -7.56 14.25 -1.40
C VAL A 86 -7.87 13.48 -0.13
N ILE A 87 -8.48 14.15 0.85
CA ILE A 87 -8.97 13.51 2.08
C ILE A 87 -10.48 13.64 2.09
N THR A 88 -11.17 12.50 2.17
CA THR A 88 -12.62 12.51 2.29
C THR A 88 -13.06 12.77 3.72
N THR A 89 -14.27 13.27 3.90
CA THR A 89 -15.01 13.04 5.15
C THR A 89 -15.39 11.56 5.27
N GLN A 90 -16.02 11.14 6.38
CA GLN A 90 -16.55 9.78 6.45
C GLN A 90 -17.59 9.52 5.37
N ILE A 91 -17.51 8.40 4.66
CA ILE A 91 -18.48 8.03 3.62
C ILE A 91 -19.85 7.65 4.18
N ASN A 92 -20.89 7.82 3.34
CA ASN A 92 -22.25 7.32 3.57
C ASN A 92 -22.74 7.62 5.00
N PHE A 93 -22.58 8.87 5.44
CA PHE A 93 -22.88 9.25 6.82
C PHE A 93 -24.39 9.34 7.08
N ASP A 94 -25.04 8.18 7.17
CA ASP A 94 -26.40 8.04 7.67
C ASP A 94 -26.41 8.15 9.22
N ALA A 95 -27.58 8.11 9.87
CA ALA A 95 -27.67 8.01 11.32
C ALA A 95 -26.95 6.72 11.83
N PHE A 96 -25.96 6.87 12.72
CA PHE A 96 -25.22 5.74 13.31
C PHE A 96 -25.53 5.56 14.80
N GLY A 97 -25.81 4.32 15.22
CA GLY A 97 -26.07 3.99 16.62
C GLY A 97 -27.24 4.80 17.20
N THR A 98 -26.96 5.61 18.21
CA THR A 98 -27.95 6.50 18.86
C THR A 98 -28.00 7.92 18.29
N LYS A 99 -27.13 8.24 17.31
CA LYS A 99 -27.05 9.60 16.73
C LYS A 99 -28.09 9.81 15.65
N THR A 100 -28.59 11.04 15.55
CA THR A 100 -29.48 11.46 14.46
C THR A 100 -28.70 11.79 13.20
N LYS A 101 -29.39 11.97 12.06
CA LYS A 101 -28.78 12.46 10.81
C LYS A 101 -28.14 13.84 11.02
N ASP A 102 -28.79 14.72 11.79
CA ASP A 102 -28.27 16.05 12.09
C ASP A 102 -26.98 15.99 12.92
N ASP A 103 -26.91 15.09 13.91
CA ASP A 103 -25.68 14.87 14.69
C ASP A 103 -24.53 14.36 13.81
N ALA A 104 -24.84 13.48 12.84
CA ALA A 104 -23.84 13.01 11.89
C ALA A 104 -23.34 14.16 11.00
N ILE A 105 -24.25 14.99 10.47
CA ILE A 105 -23.92 16.17 9.67
C ILE A 105 -22.99 17.11 10.45
N GLU A 106 -23.28 17.41 11.71
CA GLU A 106 -22.41 18.30 12.51
C GLU A 106 -21.00 17.69 12.73
N VAL A 107 -20.91 16.38 12.94
CA VAL A 107 -19.60 15.69 12.98
C VAL A 107 -18.86 15.83 11.65
N ILE A 108 -19.54 15.69 10.51
CA ILE A 108 -18.91 15.86 9.19
C ILE A 108 -18.42 17.30 8.97
N LYS A 109 -19.21 18.30 9.38
CA LYS A 109 -18.79 19.71 9.34
C LYS A 109 -17.51 19.94 10.16
N ASP A 110 -17.43 19.35 11.35
CA ASP A 110 -16.24 19.42 12.19
C ASP A 110 -15.05 18.65 11.59
N GLN A 111 -15.27 17.51 10.92
CA GLN A 111 -14.22 16.83 10.17
C GLN A 111 -13.63 17.73 9.09
N ILE A 112 -14.47 18.43 8.29
CA ILE A 112 -14.01 19.38 7.26
C ILE A 112 -13.13 20.45 7.87
N ARG A 113 -13.56 21.07 8.98
CA ARG A 113 -12.77 22.09 9.69
C ARG A 113 -11.44 21.54 10.17
N LYS A 114 -11.43 20.34 10.75
CA LYS A 114 -10.21 19.72 11.29
C LYS A 114 -9.24 19.28 10.20
N ILE A 115 -9.73 18.84 9.05
CA ILE A 115 -8.88 18.53 7.90
C ILE A 115 -8.19 19.81 7.40
N ASP A 116 -8.97 20.86 7.12
CA ASP A 116 -8.47 22.17 6.67
C ASP A 116 -7.46 22.80 7.64
N GLU A 117 -7.76 22.79 8.95
CA GLU A 117 -6.87 23.33 10.00
C GLU A 117 -5.51 22.62 10.07
N ASN A 118 -5.45 21.32 9.77
CA ASN A 118 -4.23 20.52 9.94
C ASN A 118 -3.47 20.28 8.62
N CYS A 119 -4.15 20.42 7.48
CA CYS A 119 -3.54 20.31 6.16
C CYS A 119 -4.16 21.30 5.16
N PRO A 120 -3.71 22.57 5.16
CA PRO A 120 -4.23 23.60 4.25
C PRO A 120 -3.95 23.33 2.77
N GLU A 121 -2.98 22.45 2.46
CA GLU A 121 -2.62 22.04 1.10
C GLU A 121 -3.37 20.78 0.64
N CYS A 122 -4.12 20.14 1.54
CA CYS A 122 -4.95 18.99 1.21
C CYS A 122 -6.25 19.45 0.55
N LEU A 123 -6.73 18.67 -0.42
CA LEU A 123 -8.04 18.84 -1.02
C LEU A 123 -9.08 18.08 -0.19
N ILE A 124 -10.22 18.71 0.08
CA ILE A 124 -11.25 18.14 0.95
C ILE A 124 -12.44 17.68 0.11
N ALA A 125 -12.83 16.42 0.28
CA ALA A 125 -13.99 15.85 -0.40
C ALA A 125 -15.10 15.49 0.61
N VAL A 126 -16.27 16.12 0.49
CA VAL A 126 -17.44 15.74 1.29
C VAL A 126 -18.08 14.48 0.69
N THR A 127 -18.47 13.53 1.54
CA THR A 127 -18.87 12.17 1.11
C THR A 127 -20.29 11.76 1.45
N PRO A 128 -21.32 12.45 0.92
CA PRO A 128 -22.69 12.02 1.11
C PRO A 128 -22.94 10.68 0.40
N LYS A 129 -24.01 10.01 0.82
CA LYS A 129 -24.56 8.90 0.04
C LYS A 129 -25.08 9.42 -1.30
N MET A 130 -24.93 8.63 -2.37
CA MET A 130 -25.47 8.98 -3.68
C MET A 130 -26.97 9.30 -3.58
N GLY A 131 -27.36 10.50 -4.06
CA GLY A 131 -28.74 10.99 -4.03
C GLY A 131 -29.18 11.65 -2.72
N ASP A 132 -28.31 11.79 -1.72
CA ASP A 132 -28.63 12.52 -0.48
C ASP A 132 -28.37 14.03 -0.64
N GLU A 133 -29.22 14.68 -1.44
CA GLU A 133 -29.17 16.13 -1.69
C GLU A 133 -29.38 16.95 -0.42
N GLU A 134 -30.16 16.43 0.54
CA GLU A 134 -30.45 17.10 1.81
C GLU A 134 -29.20 17.21 2.67
N ALA A 135 -28.46 16.10 2.86
CA ALA A 135 -27.20 16.11 3.60
C ALA A 135 -26.17 17.05 2.94
N LEU A 136 -26.09 17.02 1.61
CA LEU A 136 -25.21 17.90 0.86
C LEU A 136 -25.58 19.37 1.06
N THR A 137 -26.87 19.70 1.02
CA THR A 137 -27.39 21.05 1.27
C THR A 137 -27.07 21.51 2.70
N ALA A 138 -27.26 20.64 3.69
CA ALA A 138 -27.00 20.97 5.10
C ALA A 138 -25.52 21.30 5.38
N ILE A 139 -24.60 20.78 4.57
CA ILE A 139 -23.15 21.03 4.69
C ILE A 139 -22.73 22.22 3.82
N LEU A 140 -23.06 22.22 2.53
CA LEU A 140 -22.54 23.19 1.55
C LEU A 140 -23.30 24.52 1.51
N SER A 141 -24.45 24.63 2.18
CA SER A 141 -25.11 25.93 2.40
C SER A 141 -24.39 26.81 3.43
N ASP A 142 -23.55 26.21 4.29
CA ASP A 142 -22.62 26.96 5.13
C ASP A 142 -21.45 27.44 4.27
N ILE A 143 -21.45 28.73 3.94
CA ILE A 143 -20.43 29.35 3.08
C ILE A 143 -19.02 29.18 3.64
N THR A 144 -18.85 29.12 4.96
CA THR A 144 -17.53 28.99 5.59
C THR A 144 -16.93 27.60 5.41
N LEU A 145 -17.78 26.59 5.20
CA LEU A 145 -17.37 25.22 4.90
C LEU A 145 -17.31 24.98 3.40
N SER A 146 -18.25 25.52 2.63
CA SER A 146 -18.31 25.37 1.17
C SER A 146 -17.05 25.85 0.47
N THR A 147 -16.39 26.90 1.00
CA THR A 147 -15.10 27.38 0.47
C THR A 147 -13.93 26.44 0.75
N LYS A 148 -14.06 25.52 1.71
CA LYS A 148 -13.02 24.54 2.10
C LYS A 148 -13.19 23.20 1.40
N VAL A 149 -14.37 22.91 0.87
CA VAL A 149 -14.66 21.65 0.17
C VAL A 149 -14.33 21.81 -1.32
N ASP A 150 -13.47 20.95 -1.84
CA ASP A 150 -13.06 20.94 -3.25
C ASP A 150 -13.94 20.03 -4.10
N PHE A 151 -14.33 18.88 -3.54
CA PHE A 151 -15.04 17.83 -4.26
C PHE A 151 -16.29 17.34 -3.52
N ILE A 152 -17.23 16.81 -4.29
CA ILE A 152 -18.27 15.91 -3.80
C ILE A 152 -17.84 14.49 -4.15
N ALA A 153 -17.35 13.74 -3.18
CA ALA A 153 -16.98 12.36 -3.36
C ALA A 153 -18.17 11.44 -3.02
N PHE A 154 -18.48 10.43 -3.81
CA PHE A 154 -19.49 9.45 -3.40
C PHE A 154 -19.26 8.09 -4.05
N GLY A 155 -19.92 7.08 -3.52
CA GLY A 155 -19.88 5.73 -4.07
C GLY A 155 -21.04 5.45 -5.01
N VAL A 156 -20.74 4.81 -6.15
CA VAL A 156 -21.74 4.16 -6.99
C VAL A 156 -21.91 2.73 -6.48
N ASP A 157 -22.86 2.54 -5.56
CA ASP A 157 -23.10 1.27 -4.87
C ASP A 157 -24.39 0.62 -5.37
N SER A 158 -24.26 -0.51 -6.05
CA SER A 158 -25.38 -1.24 -6.63
C SER A 158 -26.40 -1.72 -5.60
N ARG A 159 -26.01 -1.84 -4.33
CA ARG A 159 -26.92 -2.18 -3.23
C ARG A 159 -27.87 -1.04 -2.91
N PHE A 160 -27.50 0.21 -3.19
CA PHE A 160 -28.40 1.36 -2.99
C PHE A 160 -29.31 1.63 -4.19
N SER A 161 -29.12 0.91 -5.30
CA SER A 161 -29.99 1.05 -6.46
C SER A 161 -31.39 0.49 -6.19
N ARG A 162 -32.42 1.24 -6.62
CA ARG A 162 -33.82 0.76 -6.60
C ARG A 162 -34.11 -0.24 -7.71
N THR A 163 -33.20 -0.37 -8.67
CA THR A 163 -33.31 -1.26 -9.84
C THR A 163 -32.00 -1.97 -10.09
N CYS A 164 -32.04 -3.22 -10.52
CA CYS A 164 -30.83 -3.97 -10.89
C CYS A 164 -30.51 -3.76 -12.37
N ASP A 165 -30.34 -2.49 -12.73
CA ASP A 165 -30.09 -1.99 -14.09
C ASP A 165 -28.90 -1.03 -14.03
N ALA A 166 -27.83 -1.39 -14.75
CA ALA A 166 -26.59 -0.62 -14.80
C ALA A 166 -26.76 0.77 -15.40
N ALA A 167 -27.56 0.91 -16.46
CA ALA A 167 -27.76 2.19 -17.14
C ALA A 167 -28.50 3.17 -16.24
N LYS A 168 -29.49 2.67 -15.47
CA LYS A 168 -30.17 3.50 -14.49
C LYS A 168 -29.27 3.90 -13.32
N LEU A 169 -28.47 2.97 -12.79
CA LEU A 169 -27.49 3.28 -11.75
C LEU A 169 -26.49 4.35 -12.20
N LEU A 170 -26.00 4.25 -13.45
CA LEU A 170 -25.11 5.24 -14.05
C LEU A 170 -25.79 6.59 -14.23
N GLY A 171 -27.05 6.60 -14.69
CA GLY A 171 -27.86 7.81 -14.83
C GLY A 171 -28.06 8.52 -13.50
N ASP A 172 -28.42 7.80 -12.45
CA ASP A 172 -28.63 8.34 -11.10
C ASP A 172 -27.31 8.97 -10.54
N ALA A 173 -26.17 8.28 -10.71
CA ALA A 173 -24.86 8.78 -10.31
C ALA A 173 -24.45 10.04 -11.09
N THR A 174 -24.71 10.06 -12.40
CA THR A 174 -24.41 11.20 -13.27
C THR A 174 -25.26 12.41 -12.91
N GLN A 175 -26.55 12.21 -12.67
CA GLN A 175 -27.47 13.27 -12.27
C GLN A 175 -27.07 13.87 -10.91
N PHE A 176 -26.67 13.04 -9.95
CA PHE A 176 -26.21 13.53 -8.66
C PHE A 176 -24.91 14.34 -8.78
N SER A 177 -24.00 13.94 -9.68
CA SER A 177 -22.79 14.72 -9.99
C SER A 177 -23.14 16.07 -10.62
N GLN A 178 -24.09 16.08 -11.56
CA GLN A 178 -24.58 17.30 -12.19
C GLN A 178 -25.23 18.25 -11.17
N TYR A 179 -26.00 17.71 -10.21
CA TYR A 179 -26.58 18.49 -9.12
C TYR A 179 -25.50 19.19 -8.29
N GLY A 180 -24.46 18.45 -7.89
CA GLY A 180 -23.30 18.99 -7.17
C GLY A 180 -22.62 20.13 -7.92
N LEU A 181 -22.35 19.94 -9.21
CA LEU A 181 -21.70 20.94 -10.05
C LEU A 181 -22.58 22.18 -10.27
N SER A 182 -23.86 21.99 -10.63
CA SER A 182 -24.75 23.10 -10.98
C SER A 182 -25.22 23.92 -9.78
N THR A 183 -25.36 23.29 -8.61
CA THR A 183 -25.88 23.95 -7.40
C THR A 183 -24.75 24.57 -6.57
N TYR A 184 -23.63 23.86 -6.42
CA TYR A 184 -22.53 24.25 -5.53
C TYR A 184 -21.23 24.60 -6.25
N GLY A 185 -21.16 24.40 -7.57
CA GLY A 185 -19.92 24.61 -8.33
C GLY A 185 -18.82 23.61 -8.00
N LYS A 186 -19.17 22.45 -7.41
CA LYS A 186 -18.21 21.44 -6.96
C LYS A 186 -18.19 20.25 -7.91
N PRO A 187 -17.04 19.88 -8.48
CA PRO A 187 -16.92 18.63 -9.25
C PRO A 187 -17.01 17.41 -8.34
N SER A 188 -17.26 16.24 -8.96
CA SER A 188 -17.45 14.98 -8.27
C SER A 188 -16.34 13.96 -8.53
N ILE A 189 -16.04 13.17 -7.51
CA ILE A 189 -15.16 11.99 -7.61
C ILE A 189 -15.97 10.76 -7.18
N TRP A 190 -16.07 9.76 -8.06
CA TRP A 190 -16.65 8.47 -7.72
C TRP A 190 -15.57 7.61 -7.07
N VAL A 191 -15.41 7.77 -5.75
CA VAL A 191 -14.33 7.15 -4.96
C VAL A 191 -14.40 5.63 -4.92
N TYR A 192 -15.57 5.07 -5.20
CA TYR A 192 -15.71 3.67 -5.54
C TYR A 192 -16.92 3.43 -6.44
N MET A 193 -16.81 2.44 -7.32
CA MET A 193 -17.92 1.85 -8.04
C MET A 193 -18.00 0.36 -7.76
N MET A 194 -19.14 -0.08 -7.27
CA MET A 194 -19.31 -1.40 -6.72
C MET A 194 -20.62 -1.99 -7.23
N VAL A 195 -20.52 -3.03 -8.04
CA VAL A 195 -21.66 -3.82 -8.51
C VAL A 195 -21.45 -5.26 -8.11
N GLU A 196 -22.31 -5.77 -7.23
CA GLU A 196 -22.27 -7.17 -6.81
C GLU A 196 -22.69 -8.09 -7.96
N ASN A 197 -21.79 -8.97 -8.40
CA ASN A 197 -22.11 -10.04 -9.33
C ASN A 197 -23.06 -11.02 -8.61
N LYS A 198 -24.30 -11.15 -9.09
CA LYS A 198 -25.38 -11.97 -8.47
C LYS A 198 -25.86 -11.50 -7.09
N GLY A 199 -25.51 -10.29 -6.67
CA GLY A 199 -25.98 -9.72 -5.41
C GLY A 199 -27.44 -9.26 -5.47
N LYS A 200 -27.99 -8.91 -4.30
CA LYS A 200 -29.31 -8.28 -4.18
C LYS A 200 -29.12 -6.81 -3.86
N ASN A 201 -30.04 -5.97 -4.32
CA ASN A 201 -30.11 -4.63 -3.76
C ASN A 201 -30.54 -4.67 -2.27
N ARG A 202 -30.37 -3.55 -1.57
CA ARG A 202 -30.51 -3.44 -0.11
C ARG A 202 -31.89 -3.87 0.41
N ASP A 203 -32.95 -3.64 -0.36
CA ASP A 203 -34.31 -4.03 -0.01
C ASP A 203 -34.70 -5.43 -0.55
N GLY A 204 -33.80 -6.09 -1.29
CA GLY A 204 -33.99 -7.41 -1.84
C GLY A 204 -35.02 -7.47 -2.97
N THR A 205 -35.41 -6.33 -3.54
CA THR A 205 -36.45 -6.22 -4.58
C THR A 205 -35.98 -6.72 -5.95
N CYS A 206 -34.68 -6.76 -6.20
CA CYS A 206 -34.12 -7.32 -7.42
C CYS A 206 -32.79 -8.03 -7.18
N ILE A 207 -32.37 -8.83 -8.16
CA ILE A 207 -31.09 -9.54 -8.20
C ILE A 207 -30.31 -8.99 -9.40
N TRP A 208 -29.05 -8.66 -9.18
CA TRP A 208 -28.14 -8.20 -10.23
C TRP A 208 -27.80 -9.35 -11.18
N ASP A 209 -28.05 -9.14 -12.48
CA ASP A 209 -27.59 -10.07 -13.52
C ASP A 209 -26.05 -9.94 -13.64
N PRO A 210 -25.29 -11.05 -13.71
CA PRO A 210 -23.84 -11.04 -13.90
C PRO A 210 -23.33 -10.18 -15.04
N ASN A 211 -24.16 -9.93 -16.06
CA ASN A 211 -23.81 -9.11 -17.22
C ASN A 211 -23.93 -7.60 -16.95
N GLU A 212 -24.60 -7.17 -15.88
CA GLU A 212 -24.81 -5.75 -15.58
C GLU A 212 -23.52 -5.06 -15.11
N GLN A 213 -22.68 -5.74 -14.35
CA GLN A 213 -21.38 -5.20 -13.95
C GLN A 213 -20.47 -4.95 -15.18
N PRO A 214 -20.24 -5.94 -16.08
CA PRO A 214 -19.56 -5.72 -17.36
C PRO A 214 -20.18 -4.60 -18.21
N ARG A 215 -21.51 -4.55 -18.29
CA ARG A 215 -22.23 -3.51 -19.06
C ARG A 215 -21.97 -2.13 -18.49
N LEU A 216 -22.01 -1.95 -17.16
CA LEU A 216 -21.73 -0.67 -16.52
C LEU A 216 -20.35 -0.16 -16.88
N PHE A 217 -19.32 -0.98 -16.68
CA PHE A 217 -17.94 -0.60 -16.97
C PHE A 217 -17.74 -0.33 -18.47
N ASN A 218 -18.28 -1.19 -19.35
CA ASN A 218 -18.20 -0.96 -20.79
C ASN A 218 -18.89 0.35 -21.21
N SER A 219 -20.05 0.69 -20.64
CA SER A 219 -20.75 1.95 -20.93
C SER A 219 -19.90 3.16 -20.55
N ILE A 220 -19.35 3.15 -19.32
CA ILE A 220 -18.53 4.27 -18.81
C ILE A 220 -17.31 4.50 -19.69
N PHE A 221 -16.55 3.45 -19.97
CA PHE A 221 -15.25 3.59 -20.62
C PHE A 221 -15.32 3.63 -22.15
N SER A 222 -16.39 3.12 -22.77
CA SER A 222 -16.54 3.10 -24.22
C SER A 222 -17.41 4.23 -24.77
N THR A 223 -18.43 4.69 -24.03
CA THR A 223 -19.42 5.66 -24.55
C THR A 223 -19.63 6.88 -23.67
N ASP A 224 -19.64 6.72 -22.35
CA ASP A 224 -20.26 7.73 -21.48
C ASP A 224 -19.27 8.70 -20.85
N LEU A 225 -17.95 8.45 -20.93
CA LEU A 225 -16.94 9.33 -20.34
C LEU A 225 -17.13 10.83 -20.67
N PRO A 226 -17.43 11.26 -21.93
CA PRO A 226 -17.69 12.67 -22.23
C PRO A 226 -18.93 13.22 -21.51
N VAL A 227 -19.97 12.39 -21.33
CA VAL A 227 -21.17 12.76 -20.60
C VAL A 227 -20.84 12.92 -19.11
N LEU A 228 -20.03 12.03 -18.54
CA LEU A 228 -19.60 12.12 -17.15
C LEU A 228 -18.80 13.41 -16.90
N VAL A 229 -17.81 13.70 -17.75
CA VAL A 229 -16.99 14.92 -17.66
C VAL A 229 -17.85 16.17 -17.77
N LYS A 230 -18.79 16.22 -18.72
CA LYS A 230 -19.72 17.35 -18.88
C LYS A 230 -20.58 17.59 -17.63
N ASN A 231 -20.88 16.52 -16.88
CA ASN A 231 -21.66 16.57 -15.64
C ASN A 231 -20.79 16.72 -14.38
N GLY A 232 -19.51 17.07 -14.55
CA GLY A 232 -18.62 17.41 -13.43
C GLY A 232 -17.91 16.23 -12.79
N VAL A 233 -17.97 15.03 -13.38
CA VAL A 233 -17.20 13.88 -12.88
C VAL A 233 -15.74 14.03 -13.31
N VAL A 234 -14.84 14.17 -12.33
CA VAL A 234 -13.40 14.34 -12.57
C VAL A 234 -12.58 13.12 -12.16
N GLY A 235 -13.15 12.20 -11.39
CA GLY A 235 -12.48 10.98 -10.94
C GLY A 235 -13.41 9.78 -10.81
N ILE A 236 -12.95 8.58 -11.15
CA ILE A 236 -13.70 7.32 -11.03
C ILE A 236 -12.75 6.20 -10.59
N SER A 237 -13.16 5.37 -9.62
CA SER A 237 -12.42 4.19 -9.19
C SER A 237 -13.33 2.96 -9.07
N PRO A 238 -13.11 1.86 -9.80
CA PRO A 238 -13.77 0.59 -9.51
C PRO A 238 -13.33 0.03 -8.14
N TYR A 239 -14.26 -0.57 -7.39
CA TYR A 239 -14.10 -0.81 -5.95
C TYR A 239 -13.01 -1.81 -5.56
N ALA A 240 -12.90 -2.97 -6.19
CA ALA A 240 -11.99 -4.02 -5.73
C ALA A 240 -11.31 -4.74 -6.90
N TYR A 241 -9.98 -4.77 -6.89
CA TYR A 241 -9.23 -5.68 -7.76
C TYR A 241 -9.19 -7.08 -7.12
N TYR A 242 -8.91 -7.16 -5.82
CA TYR A 242 -9.02 -8.37 -4.98
C TYR A 242 -10.03 -8.22 -3.82
N ASP A 243 -10.58 -9.35 -3.33
CA ASP A 243 -11.45 -9.38 -2.14
C ASP A 243 -10.61 -9.72 -0.91
N VAL A 244 -10.00 -8.71 -0.29
CA VAL A 244 -9.09 -8.93 0.86
C VAL A 244 -9.37 -7.95 1.97
N ASP A 245 -9.28 -6.65 1.66
CA ASP A 245 -9.78 -5.61 2.53
C ASP A 245 -11.06 -5.10 1.89
N ASN A 246 -12.17 -5.55 2.44
CA ASN A 246 -13.50 -5.30 1.94
C ASN A 246 -14.28 -4.42 2.93
N PRO A 247 -13.91 -3.12 3.09
CA PRO A 247 -14.55 -2.19 4.02
C PRO A 247 -16.08 -2.14 3.94
N LEU A 248 -16.62 -2.37 2.74
CA LEU A 248 -18.05 -2.32 2.47
C LEU A 248 -18.73 -3.69 2.53
N GLY A 249 -17.99 -4.78 2.72
CA GLY A 249 -18.51 -6.14 2.80
C GLY A 249 -19.19 -6.64 1.53
N CYS A 250 -18.69 -6.29 0.35
CA CYS A 250 -19.19 -6.83 -0.91
C CYS A 250 -18.75 -8.28 -1.14
N LYS A 251 -19.67 -9.19 -1.40
CA LYS A 251 -19.34 -10.62 -1.53
C LYS A 251 -18.80 -11.06 -2.90
N ASP A 252 -19.04 -10.27 -3.95
CA ASP A 252 -18.70 -10.65 -5.32
C ASP A 252 -18.52 -9.39 -6.19
N CYS A 253 -17.61 -8.50 -5.76
CA CYS A 253 -17.28 -7.26 -6.49
C CYS A 253 -15.87 -7.26 -7.07
N THR A 254 -15.15 -8.37 -6.98
CA THR A 254 -13.79 -8.44 -7.50
C THR A 254 -13.78 -8.52 -9.00
N LEU A 255 -12.87 -7.76 -9.58
CA LEU A 255 -12.64 -7.76 -11.01
C LEU A 255 -11.65 -8.86 -11.45
N SER A 256 -11.02 -9.56 -10.50
CA SER A 256 -10.15 -10.71 -10.72
C SER A 256 -10.71 -11.99 -10.07
N SER A 257 -10.39 -13.15 -10.66
CA SER A 257 -10.66 -14.49 -10.12
C SER A 257 -9.39 -15.34 -10.30
N PRO A 258 -8.92 -16.14 -9.32
CA PRO A 258 -9.53 -16.44 -8.02
C PRO A 258 -9.34 -15.35 -6.95
N THR A 259 -10.06 -15.49 -5.83
CA THR A 259 -9.93 -14.59 -4.67
C THR A 259 -8.56 -14.73 -4.02
N MET A 260 -7.95 -13.63 -3.59
CA MET A 260 -6.66 -13.67 -2.91
C MET A 260 -6.73 -14.41 -1.56
N ALA A 261 -7.91 -14.55 -0.95
CA ALA A 261 -8.14 -15.40 0.23
C ALA A 261 -7.86 -16.90 -0.04
N ASP A 262 -8.18 -17.42 -1.22
CA ASP A 262 -7.90 -18.81 -1.59
C ASP A 262 -6.41 -19.04 -1.86
N SER A 263 -5.72 -18.01 -2.32
CA SER A 263 -4.29 -18.07 -2.59
C SER A 263 -3.43 -17.75 -1.36
N ILE A 264 -3.93 -16.95 -0.41
CA ILE A 264 -3.38 -16.79 0.95
C ILE A 264 -3.29 -18.16 1.64
N LYS A 265 -4.30 -19.01 1.47
CA LYS A 265 -4.34 -20.34 2.09
C LYS A 265 -3.36 -21.34 1.47
N ASN A 266 -3.07 -21.22 0.18
CA ASN A 266 -2.35 -22.25 -0.57
C ASN A 266 -0.92 -21.86 -0.97
N PHE A 267 -0.52 -20.58 -0.82
CA PHE A 267 0.77 -20.04 -1.30
C PHE A 267 1.08 -20.33 -2.78
N ASP A 268 0.08 -20.79 -3.54
CA ASP A 268 0.14 -21.06 -4.98
C ASP A 268 -0.75 -20.02 -5.66
N PHE A 269 -0.10 -19.06 -6.32
CA PHE A 269 -0.77 -18.05 -7.11
C PHE A 269 -0.43 -18.30 -8.58
N LYS A 270 -1.34 -18.97 -9.28
CA LYS A 270 -1.48 -18.79 -10.72
C LYS A 270 -2.53 -17.69 -10.91
N PRO A 271 -2.15 -16.46 -11.34
CA PRO A 271 -3.15 -15.52 -11.79
C PRO A 271 -3.86 -16.16 -12.99
N ASN A 272 -5.11 -16.59 -12.81
CA ASN A 272 -5.96 -16.80 -13.98
C ASN A 272 -6.16 -15.43 -14.61
N GLU A 273 -6.15 -15.37 -15.94
CA GLU A 273 -6.34 -14.11 -16.67
C GLU A 273 -7.59 -13.41 -16.13
N PRO A 274 -7.46 -12.20 -15.58
CA PRO A 274 -8.56 -11.56 -14.88
C PRO A 274 -9.61 -11.16 -15.92
N TYR A 275 -10.89 -11.24 -15.55
CA TYR A 275 -12.03 -10.73 -16.35
C TYR A 275 -11.83 -9.27 -16.82
N PHE A 276 -10.91 -8.56 -16.17
CA PHE A 276 -10.28 -7.30 -16.57
C PHE A 276 -9.93 -7.16 -18.06
N SER A 277 -9.48 -8.22 -18.74
CA SER A 277 -8.95 -8.13 -20.11
C SER A 277 -9.99 -7.71 -21.17
N HIS A 278 -11.29 -7.83 -20.88
CA HIS A 278 -12.38 -7.59 -21.83
C HIS A 278 -13.00 -6.18 -21.80
N TRP A 279 -12.87 -5.42 -20.71
CA TRP A 279 -13.52 -4.10 -20.56
C TRP A 279 -12.54 -2.94 -20.38
N TYR A 280 -11.31 -3.25 -19.98
CA TYR A 280 -10.19 -2.29 -19.89
C TYR A 280 -9.39 -2.21 -21.21
N TRP A 281 -10.04 -2.37 -22.35
CA TRP A 281 -9.37 -2.32 -23.66
C TRP A 281 -8.70 -0.97 -23.93
N PHE A 282 -9.19 0.13 -23.34
CA PHE A 282 -8.61 1.47 -23.45
C PHE A 282 -7.29 1.63 -22.68
N CYS A 283 -7.00 0.68 -21.80
CA CYS A 283 -5.85 0.64 -20.91
C CYS A 283 -4.67 -0.15 -21.49
N LYS A 284 -4.84 -0.77 -22.66
CA LYS A 284 -3.79 -1.53 -23.35
C LYS A 284 -3.08 -0.62 -24.37
N GLU A 285 -1.86 -0.20 -24.06
CA GLU A 285 -0.94 0.38 -25.06
C GLU A 285 -0.13 -0.76 -25.69
N TYR A 286 -0.20 -0.93 -27.02
CA TYR A 286 0.72 -1.82 -27.74
C TYR A 286 1.66 -0.98 -28.58
N VAL A 287 2.94 -1.02 -28.25
CA VAL A 287 4.01 -0.45 -29.06
C VAL A 287 4.29 -1.40 -30.21
N THR A 288 4.06 -0.94 -31.44
CA THR A 288 4.55 -1.67 -32.63
C THR A 288 6.05 -1.40 -32.75
N PRO A 289 6.92 -2.41 -32.71
CA PRO A 289 8.32 -2.22 -33.07
C PRO A 289 8.35 -1.86 -34.56
N GLY A 290 8.63 -0.59 -34.87
CA GLY A 290 8.87 -0.18 -36.25
C GLY A 290 10.15 -0.82 -36.74
N GLU A 291 10.09 -1.60 -37.82
CA GLU A 291 11.28 -2.19 -38.47
C GLU A 291 12.18 -1.15 -39.18
N ASP A 292 11.88 0.16 -39.10
CA ASP A 292 12.71 1.20 -39.73
C ASP A 292 13.42 2.12 -38.72
N VAL A 293 14.72 1.86 -38.57
CA VAL A 293 15.69 2.43 -37.63
C VAL A 293 16.05 3.92 -37.88
N ASN A 294 15.27 4.71 -38.62
CA ASN A 294 15.70 6.10 -38.94
C ASN A 294 14.63 7.20 -38.91
N THR A 295 13.41 6.93 -38.46
CA THR A 295 12.42 8.00 -38.23
C THR A 295 11.86 7.88 -36.82
N GLN A 296 11.97 8.97 -36.07
CA GLN A 296 11.51 9.11 -34.68
C GLN A 296 10.19 8.36 -34.44
N THR A 297 10.27 7.42 -33.49
CA THR A 297 9.25 6.45 -33.10
C THR A 297 7.98 7.14 -32.61
N GLY A 298 6.93 7.09 -33.42
CA GLY A 298 5.58 7.39 -33.00
C GLY A 298 4.99 6.21 -32.23
N LYS A 299 4.76 6.37 -30.92
CA LYS A 299 3.94 5.43 -30.15
C LYS A 299 2.52 5.47 -30.70
N MET A 300 1.97 4.32 -31.10
CA MET A 300 0.61 4.22 -31.62
C MET A 300 -0.24 3.39 -30.64
N LEU A 301 -1.26 4.00 -30.04
CA LEU A 301 -2.20 3.31 -29.16
C LEU A 301 -2.99 2.29 -30.00
N SER A 302 -2.77 0.99 -29.82
CA SER A 302 -3.59 -0.05 -30.47
C SER A 302 -4.72 -0.48 -29.56
N VAL A 303 -5.95 -0.26 -30.01
CA VAL A 303 -7.18 -0.69 -29.35
C VAL A 303 -7.61 -2.03 -29.93
N PHE A 304 -7.74 -3.07 -29.10
CA PHE A 304 -8.21 -4.38 -29.53
C PHE A 304 -9.69 -4.61 -29.18
N PRO A 305 -10.47 -5.28 -30.05
CA PRO A 305 -11.80 -5.78 -29.69
C PRO A 305 -11.69 -6.90 -28.63
N PRO A 306 -12.73 -7.10 -27.81
CA PRO A 306 -12.77 -8.23 -26.87
C PRO A 306 -12.72 -9.57 -27.61
N GLU A 307 -12.00 -10.55 -27.04
CA GLU A 307 -11.78 -11.92 -27.56
C GLU A 307 -13.05 -12.81 -27.62
N THR A 308 -14.20 -12.26 -27.98
CA THR A 308 -15.32 -13.11 -28.38
C THR A 308 -15.05 -13.58 -29.80
N GLU A 309 -14.92 -14.91 -29.97
CA GLU A 309 -14.58 -15.63 -31.21
C GLU A 309 -15.46 -15.32 -32.44
N ASN A 310 -16.41 -14.38 -32.35
CA ASN A 310 -17.30 -13.99 -33.46
C ASN A 310 -17.48 -12.47 -33.64
N SER A 311 -16.68 -11.60 -33.00
CA SER A 311 -16.74 -10.16 -33.28
C SER A 311 -15.85 -9.79 -34.48
N LEU A 312 -16.33 -10.13 -35.69
CA LEU A 312 -15.81 -9.58 -36.94
C LEU A 312 -16.11 -8.07 -36.99
N GLY A 313 -15.19 -7.27 -36.46
CA GLY A 313 -15.15 -5.83 -36.66
C GLY A 313 -14.62 -5.08 -35.45
N CYS A 314 -13.59 -4.26 -35.65
CA CYS A 314 -13.33 -3.11 -34.80
C CYS A 314 -14.62 -2.27 -34.75
N LEU A 315 -15.41 -2.39 -33.68
CA LEU A 315 -16.59 -1.54 -33.43
C LEU A 315 -16.22 -0.05 -33.22
N PHE A 316 -14.94 0.30 -33.36
CA PHE A 316 -14.37 1.64 -33.24
C PHE A 316 -14.41 2.50 -34.51
N LEU A 317 -14.89 1.97 -35.64
CA LEU A 317 -14.97 2.73 -36.89
C LEU A 317 -16.29 3.52 -37.06
N GLU A 318 -17.09 3.70 -36.01
CA GLU A 318 -18.06 4.80 -36.03
C GLU A 318 -17.35 6.11 -35.63
N GLU A 319 -17.30 7.03 -36.60
CA GLU A 319 -16.38 8.16 -36.79
C GLU A 319 -16.24 9.17 -35.62
N ASN A 320 -16.97 9.03 -34.52
CA ASN A 320 -17.01 10.03 -33.45
C ASN A 320 -16.06 9.78 -32.26
N ASN A 321 -15.66 8.53 -32.00
CA ASN A 321 -14.83 8.20 -30.82
C ASN A 321 -13.31 8.17 -31.09
N ALA A 322 -12.92 7.92 -32.35
CA ALA A 322 -11.50 7.94 -32.76
C ALA A 322 -10.88 9.34 -32.66
N TRP A 323 -11.66 10.40 -32.90
CA TRP A 323 -11.19 11.79 -32.79
C TRP A 323 -10.86 12.19 -31.35
N TYR A 324 -11.61 11.67 -30.37
CA TYR A 324 -11.41 12.02 -28.97
C TYR A 324 -10.13 11.42 -28.39
N PHE A 325 -9.86 10.13 -28.65
CA PHE A 325 -8.57 9.51 -28.30
C PHE A 325 -7.40 10.20 -29.01
N LYS A 326 -7.59 10.57 -30.28
CA LYS A 326 -6.60 11.33 -31.06
C LYS A 326 -6.30 12.70 -30.44
N TYR A 327 -7.28 13.35 -29.79
CA TYR A 327 -7.08 14.68 -29.20
C TYR A 327 -6.58 14.63 -27.75
N ALA A 328 -7.05 13.69 -26.94
CA ALA A 328 -6.71 13.60 -25.52
C ALA A 328 -5.30 13.01 -25.28
N PHE A 329 -4.87 12.04 -26.08
CA PHE A 329 -3.60 11.33 -25.85
C PHE A 329 -2.43 11.87 -26.70
N LEU A 330 -2.65 12.24 -27.96
CA LEU A 330 -1.54 12.63 -28.86
C LEU A 330 -1.06 14.07 -28.66
N ASN A 331 -1.95 15.00 -28.27
CA ASN A 331 -1.59 16.42 -28.16
C ASN A 331 -0.89 16.80 -26.84
N ASN A 332 -0.99 15.99 -25.79
CA ASN A 332 -0.43 16.37 -24.47
C ASN A 332 0.87 15.67 -24.10
N LYS A 333 1.31 14.60 -24.79
CA LYS A 333 2.48 13.84 -24.31
C LYS A 333 3.53 13.43 -25.35
N TYR A 334 3.22 13.30 -26.65
CA TYR A 334 4.15 12.61 -27.57
C TYR A 334 4.43 13.22 -28.96
N GLY A 335 3.82 14.34 -29.37
CA GLY A 335 4.25 15.07 -30.57
C GLY A 335 4.31 14.25 -31.87
N VAL A 336 3.45 13.22 -32.03
CA VAL A 336 3.51 12.27 -33.15
C VAL A 336 2.71 12.76 -34.36
N SER A 337 3.29 12.63 -35.55
CA SER A 337 2.70 13.04 -36.84
C SER A 337 1.62 12.07 -37.37
N ASN A 338 0.68 12.62 -38.14
CA ASN A 338 -0.57 11.98 -38.60
C ASN A 338 -0.42 10.92 -39.71
N SER A 339 0.08 9.72 -39.42
CA SER A 339 -0.12 8.57 -40.33
C SER A 339 -0.42 7.28 -39.56
N ILE A 340 -1.63 6.74 -39.73
CA ILE A 340 -2.03 5.41 -39.24
C ILE A 340 -2.01 4.48 -40.45
N ASP A 341 -1.22 3.42 -40.39
CA ASP A 341 -1.20 2.35 -41.39
C ASP A 341 -2.24 1.28 -41.02
N HIS A 342 -3.05 0.85 -41.99
CA HIS A 342 -4.23 -0.01 -41.80
C HIS A 342 -3.96 -1.49 -42.13
N SER A 343 -2.77 -2.00 -41.83
CA SER A 343 -2.46 -3.41 -42.10
C SER A 343 -2.97 -4.35 -40.99
N SER A 344 -3.39 -5.56 -41.41
CA SER A 344 -4.08 -6.60 -40.63
C SER A 344 -3.39 -6.99 -39.31
N PRO A 345 -4.13 -7.48 -38.29
CA PRO A 345 -3.56 -7.81 -36.99
C PRO A 345 -2.57 -8.97 -37.12
N LYS A 346 -1.29 -8.69 -36.94
CA LYS A 346 -0.28 -9.71 -36.66
C LYS A 346 -0.48 -10.14 -35.19
N THR A 347 -0.63 -11.43 -34.96
CA THR A 347 -0.53 -12.03 -33.63
C THR A 347 0.90 -11.81 -33.13
N PHE A 348 1.07 -10.99 -32.10
CA PHE A 348 2.38 -10.72 -31.50
C PHE A 348 2.47 -11.33 -30.10
N ASP A 349 3.53 -12.11 -29.91
CA ASP A 349 3.96 -12.76 -28.68
C ASP A 349 4.94 -11.83 -27.92
N THR A 350 4.52 -10.58 -27.67
CA THR A 350 5.36 -9.57 -27.02
C THR A 350 4.82 -9.23 -25.64
N GLN A 351 5.62 -9.56 -24.63
CA GLN A 351 5.37 -9.26 -23.23
C GLN A 351 5.11 -7.75 -23.02
N PRO A 352 4.20 -7.37 -22.11
CA PRO A 352 3.99 -5.97 -21.77
C PRO A 352 5.31 -5.30 -21.40
N GLU A 353 5.59 -4.10 -21.95
CA GLU A 353 6.75 -3.28 -21.58
C GLU A 353 6.84 -3.13 -20.05
N GLU A 354 8.08 -3.08 -19.56
CA GLU A 354 8.37 -2.90 -18.13
C GLU A 354 7.64 -1.68 -17.57
N LEU A 355 7.10 -1.87 -16.36
CA LEU A 355 6.23 -0.92 -15.65
C LEU A 355 6.85 0.48 -15.61
N LYS A 356 6.06 1.55 -15.49
CA LYS A 356 6.60 2.91 -15.29
C LYS A 356 6.19 3.57 -13.98
N ALA A 357 5.26 2.98 -13.21
CA ALA A 357 4.84 3.53 -11.94
C ALA A 357 4.23 2.48 -11.01
N THR A 358 5.03 1.90 -10.10
CA THR A 358 4.54 1.25 -8.88
C THR A 358 5.01 2.05 -7.67
N CYS A 359 4.10 2.61 -6.89
CA CYS A 359 4.48 3.35 -5.66
C CYS A 359 4.59 2.41 -4.45
N GLU A 360 5.17 1.23 -4.69
CA GLU A 360 5.50 0.25 -3.64
C GLU A 360 6.70 0.70 -2.81
N VAL A 361 7.56 1.53 -3.43
CA VAL A 361 8.77 2.10 -2.85
C VAL A 361 8.52 3.55 -2.48
N CYS A 362 8.47 3.85 -1.19
CA CYS A 362 8.30 5.24 -0.73
C CYS A 362 9.14 5.58 0.51
N ALA A 363 9.81 4.60 1.13
CA ALA A 363 10.65 4.88 2.29
C ALA A 363 11.96 5.60 1.91
N VAL A 364 12.41 5.47 0.66
CA VAL A 364 13.60 6.14 0.09
C VAL A 364 13.27 6.63 -1.32
N LYS A 365 13.60 7.90 -1.62
CA LYS A 365 13.25 8.55 -2.90
C LYS A 365 14.24 8.29 -4.04
N GLU A 366 15.55 8.25 -3.78
CA GLU A 366 16.57 7.88 -4.78
C GLU A 366 17.36 6.65 -4.30
N LYS A 367 17.36 5.59 -5.11
CA LYS A 367 18.06 4.34 -4.79
C LYS A 367 19.59 4.46 -4.92
N ASP A 368 20.04 5.47 -5.66
CA ASP A 368 21.44 5.68 -6.03
C ASP A 368 22.25 6.43 -4.95
N ASN A 369 21.58 7.17 -4.04
CA ASN A 369 22.26 7.86 -2.93
C ASN A 369 22.29 7.01 -1.66
N PHE A 370 22.39 5.69 -1.81
CA PHE A 370 22.68 4.83 -0.67
C PHE A 370 24.01 5.27 -0.04
N PRO A 371 24.06 5.58 1.28
CA PRO A 371 25.18 6.32 1.84
C PRO A 371 26.56 5.72 1.55
N GLU A 372 27.52 6.59 1.19
CA GLU A 372 28.88 6.19 0.82
C GLU A 372 29.59 5.51 2.00
N GLY A 373 29.98 4.24 1.83
CA GLY A 373 30.56 3.39 2.90
C GLY A 373 29.79 2.09 3.11
N LEU A 374 28.60 1.99 2.50
CA LEU A 374 27.71 0.82 2.52
C LEU A 374 27.70 0.04 1.18
N ALA A 375 28.05 0.72 0.08
CA ALA A 375 28.24 0.13 -1.24
C ALA A 375 29.48 -0.77 -1.24
N ASP A 376 29.58 -1.67 -2.21
CA ASP A 376 30.55 -2.79 -2.36
C ASP A 376 32.06 -2.44 -2.30
N GLU A 377 32.47 -1.25 -1.85
CA GLU A 377 33.86 -0.80 -1.69
C GLU A 377 34.72 -1.72 -0.78
N ASP A 378 34.09 -2.52 0.08
CA ASP A 378 34.77 -3.50 0.91
C ASP A 378 34.73 -4.94 0.36
N GLY A 379 34.15 -5.16 -0.84
CA GLY A 379 34.03 -6.49 -1.44
C GLY A 379 33.15 -7.47 -0.66
N ILE A 380 32.44 -7.00 0.38
CA ILE A 380 31.53 -7.80 1.20
C ILE A 380 30.35 -8.19 0.33
N THR A 381 30.37 -9.43 -0.16
CA THR A 381 29.35 -10.01 -1.04
C THR A 381 27.96 -9.68 -0.48
N VAL A 382 27.09 -9.17 -1.35
CA VAL A 382 25.66 -9.04 -1.09
C VAL A 382 25.19 -10.33 -0.42
N ILE A 383 24.58 -10.22 0.77
CA ILE A 383 23.98 -11.37 1.44
C ILE A 383 23.03 -11.99 0.43
N ALA A 384 23.25 -13.26 0.08
CA ALA A 384 22.43 -13.97 -0.88
C ALA A 384 20.95 -13.76 -0.52
N THR A 385 20.25 -12.94 -1.29
CA THR A 385 18.80 -12.86 -1.19
C THR A 385 18.26 -14.20 -1.63
N SER A 386 17.16 -14.65 -1.01
CA SER A 386 16.47 -15.83 -1.52
C SER A 386 16.23 -15.65 -3.04
N PRO A 387 16.39 -16.70 -3.87
CA PRO A 387 16.09 -16.64 -5.30
C PRO A 387 14.67 -16.12 -5.60
N ASN A 388 13.79 -16.22 -4.61
CA ASN A 388 12.40 -15.80 -4.66
C ASN A 388 12.14 -14.39 -4.11
N ALA A 389 13.15 -13.66 -3.64
CA ALA A 389 12.98 -12.27 -3.19
C ALA A 389 12.49 -11.36 -4.34
N GLY A 390 12.73 -11.83 -5.58
CA GLY A 390 12.11 -11.52 -6.89
C GLY A 390 10.60 -11.46 -6.99
N THR A 391 9.95 -12.31 -6.21
CA THR A 391 8.59 -12.74 -6.50
C THR A 391 7.61 -11.86 -5.74
N ALA A 392 6.48 -11.52 -6.37
CA ALA A 392 5.39 -10.87 -5.66
C ALA A 392 4.92 -11.77 -4.50
N TYR A 393 4.74 -11.19 -3.32
CA TYR A 393 4.19 -11.87 -2.15
C TYR A 393 2.92 -11.11 -1.73
N PRO A 394 1.77 -11.37 -2.39
CA PRO A 394 0.57 -10.54 -2.22
C PRO A 394 0.12 -10.39 -0.76
N VAL A 395 0.32 -11.41 0.06
CA VAL A 395 0.01 -11.38 1.50
C VAL A 395 0.90 -10.38 2.24
N ILE A 396 2.20 -10.38 1.95
CA ILE A 396 3.17 -9.45 2.53
C ILE A 396 2.84 -8.03 2.05
N ASP A 397 2.62 -7.86 0.75
CA ASP A 397 2.35 -6.55 0.14
C ASP A 397 1.02 -5.97 0.63
N PHE A 398 0.02 -6.81 0.83
CA PHE A 398 -1.26 -6.44 1.40
C PHE A 398 -1.11 -5.92 2.81
N TYR A 399 -0.37 -6.62 3.67
CA TYR A 399 -0.17 -6.16 5.04
C TYR A 399 0.75 -4.94 5.08
N ALA A 400 1.77 -4.85 4.23
CA ALA A 400 2.54 -3.63 4.06
C ALA A 400 1.62 -2.45 3.71
N ASP A 401 0.77 -2.60 2.70
CA ASP A 401 -0.18 -1.56 2.32
C ASP A 401 -1.17 -1.24 3.45
N LYS A 402 -1.73 -2.25 4.12
CA LYS A 402 -2.67 -2.10 5.24
C LYS A 402 -2.09 -1.26 6.38
N PHE A 403 -0.81 -1.47 6.71
CA PHE A 403 -0.10 -0.72 7.74
C PHE A 403 0.61 0.54 7.20
N ASP A 404 0.38 0.85 5.92
CA ASP A 404 0.95 1.98 5.20
C ASP A 404 2.48 2.01 5.27
N LEU A 405 3.09 0.87 4.91
CA LEU A 405 4.53 0.62 4.86
C LEU A 405 5.00 0.37 3.43
N ASP A 406 6.29 0.56 3.21
CA ASP A 406 7.00 0.10 2.01
C ASP A 406 7.02 -1.43 1.96
N SER A 407 6.49 -2.01 0.87
CA SER A 407 6.34 -3.47 0.75
C SER A 407 7.69 -4.17 0.64
N LEU A 408 8.67 -3.55 -0.01
CA LEU A 408 10.00 -4.13 -0.16
C LEU A 408 10.77 -4.08 1.15
N LEU A 409 10.57 -3.05 1.97
CA LEU A 409 11.15 -3.00 3.31
C LEU A 409 10.63 -4.17 4.17
N LEU A 410 9.32 -4.45 4.09
CA LEU A 410 8.73 -5.60 4.77
C LEU A 410 9.23 -6.94 4.20
N ARG A 411 9.33 -7.07 2.87
CA ARG A 411 9.90 -8.26 2.22
C ARG A 411 11.36 -8.48 2.62
N ALA A 412 12.18 -7.43 2.69
CA ALA A 412 13.56 -7.51 3.13
C ALA A 412 13.67 -8.00 4.58
N ASN A 413 12.78 -7.51 5.45
CA ASN A 413 12.68 -7.99 6.83
C ASN A 413 12.33 -9.49 6.90
N ILE A 414 11.33 -9.92 6.13
CA ILE A 414 10.88 -11.32 6.08
C ILE A 414 11.96 -12.24 5.46
N ASP A 415 12.65 -11.80 4.40
CA ASP A 415 13.75 -12.55 3.80
C ASP A 415 14.92 -12.71 4.78
N ALA A 416 15.21 -11.70 5.61
CA ALA A 416 16.23 -11.80 6.65
C ALA A 416 15.86 -12.79 7.76
N GLU A 417 14.58 -12.86 8.12
CA GLU A 417 14.11 -13.70 9.23
C GLU A 417 13.87 -15.15 8.83
N SER A 418 13.18 -15.37 7.72
CA SER A 418 12.68 -16.68 7.33
C SER A 418 13.15 -17.14 5.95
N GLY A 419 13.74 -16.26 5.13
CA GLY A 419 14.00 -16.56 3.72
C GLY A 419 12.72 -16.92 2.95
N PHE A 420 11.59 -16.36 3.37
CA PHE A 420 10.24 -16.70 2.93
C PHE A 420 9.79 -18.14 3.21
N ASN A 421 10.43 -18.82 4.16
CA ASN A 421 10.00 -20.14 4.60
C ASN A 421 8.86 -20.01 5.62
N PRO A 422 7.61 -20.39 5.29
CA PRO A 422 6.49 -20.34 6.23
C PRO A 422 6.69 -21.27 7.45
N CYS A 423 7.59 -22.26 7.36
CA CYS A 423 7.96 -23.16 8.44
C CYS A 423 9.25 -22.73 9.16
N ALA A 424 9.77 -21.52 8.93
CA ALA A 424 10.98 -21.05 9.61
C ALA A 424 10.74 -21.00 11.13
N ALA A 425 11.76 -21.40 11.89
CA ALA A 425 11.73 -21.39 13.34
C ALA A 425 13.08 -20.95 13.89
N SER A 426 13.07 -20.02 14.85
CA SER A 426 14.27 -19.59 15.57
C SER A 426 14.37 -20.35 16.89
N VAL A 427 15.59 -20.73 17.26
CA VAL A 427 15.86 -21.56 18.44
C VAL A 427 16.88 -20.87 19.34
N VAL A 428 16.62 -20.85 20.64
CA VAL A 428 17.54 -20.36 21.68
C VAL A 428 18.00 -21.50 22.57
N THR A 429 19.16 -21.34 23.23
CA THR A 429 19.65 -22.28 24.24
C THR A 429 19.21 -21.85 25.64
N ASN A 430 18.80 -22.81 26.46
CA ASN A 430 18.27 -22.58 27.81
C ASN A 430 19.22 -21.71 28.66
N GLY A 431 18.70 -20.61 29.22
CA GLY A 431 19.40 -19.79 30.22
C GLY A 431 20.25 -18.63 29.71
N LYS A 432 20.17 -18.23 28.43
CA LYS A 432 20.94 -17.08 27.90
C LYS A 432 20.14 -15.95 27.24
N ASP A 433 18.83 -16.10 27.02
CA ASP A 433 18.04 -15.10 26.29
C ASP A 433 16.65 -14.84 26.88
N ASN A 434 16.12 -13.63 26.64
CA ASN A 434 14.81 -13.16 27.09
C ASN A 434 13.62 -13.97 26.55
N CYS A 435 13.84 -14.87 25.58
CA CYS A 435 12.86 -15.89 25.16
C CYS A 435 12.63 -16.96 26.22
N TYR A 436 13.47 -17.00 27.26
CA TYR A 436 13.48 -17.99 28.32
C TYR A 436 13.06 -17.34 29.65
N LYS A 437 11.76 -17.32 29.96
CA LYS A 437 11.32 -17.17 31.36
C LYS A 437 11.21 -18.56 31.98
N SER A 438 11.71 -18.69 33.20
CA SER A 438 11.79 -19.94 34.00
C SER A 438 10.49 -20.74 34.12
N ASP A 439 9.35 -20.12 33.84
CA ASP A 439 8.02 -20.70 33.99
C ASP A 439 7.59 -21.56 32.79
N LEU A 440 8.42 -21.64 31.73
CA LEU A 440 8.16 -22.40 30.51
C LEU A 440 8.74 -23.82 30.52
N ASN A 441 9.56 -24.16 31.53
CA ASN A 441 10.31 -25.43 31.61
C ASN A 441 9.47 -26.69 31.86
N SER A 442 8.16 -26.55 32.03
CA SER A 442 7.24 -27.66 32.35
C SER A 442 6.21 -27.96 31.25
N VAL A 443 6.31 -27.32 30.08
CA VAL A 443 5.31 -27.45 29.01
C VAL A 443 5.87 -28.30 27.86
N PRO A 444 5.16 -29.36 27.43
CA PRO A 444 5.55 -30.16 26.25
C PRO A 444 5.64 -29.31 24.98
N ASP A 445 6.51 -29.72 24.05
CA ASP A 445 6.56 -29.12 22.71
C ASP A 445 5.17 -29.16 22.06
N PRO A 446 4.70 -28.06 21.45
CA PRO A 446 3.37 -27.98 20.85
C PRO A 446 3.24 -28.94 19.66
N GLU A 447 2.12 -29.65 19.56
CA GLU A 447 1.73 -30.33 18.31
C GLU A 447 1.32 -29.26 17.27
N LEU A 448 2.29 -28.76 16.51
CA LEU A 448 2.07 -27.77 15.45
C LEU A 448 1.41 -28.43 14.24
N SER A 449 0.09 -28.44 14.21
CA SER A 449 -0.73 -29.06 13.15
C SER A 449 -1.14 -28.09 12.03
N PHE A 450 -0.19 -27.31 11.48
CA PHE A 450 -0.44 -26.50 10.28
C PHE A 450 0.61 -26.74 9.18
N ASN A 451 0.12 -26.81 7.93
CA ASN A 451 0.88 -26.83 6.66
C ASN A 451 1.90 -27.96 6.42
N ASN A 452 1.79 -29.13 7.05
CA ASN A 452 2.78 -30.22 6.90
C ASN A 452 4.22 -29.78 7.26
N CYS A 453 4.40 -28.71 8.03
CA CYS A 453 5.71 -28.31 8.52
C CYS A 453 6.24 -29.40 9.46
N ASN A 454 7.16 -30.24 9.00
CA ASN A 454 7.77 -31.29 9.82
C ASN A 454 8.85 -30.68 10.72
N ILE A 455 8.41 -29.98 11.77
CA ILE A 455 9.28 -29.34 12.75
C ILE A 455 9.83 -30.43 13.67
N GLN A 456 11.15 -30.62 13.65
CA GLN A 456 11.80 -31.64 14.46
C GLN A 456 11.69 -31.27 15.95
N PRO A 457 11.52 -32.24 16.87
CA PRO A 457 11.62 -31.98 18.30
C PRO A 457 12.99 -31.38 18.63
N LEU A 458 13.03 -30.38 19.51
CA LEU A 458 14.31 -29.80 19.91
C LEU A 458 14.99 -30.66 20.98
N PRO A 459 16.34 -30.64 21.04
CA PRO A 459 17.08 -31.09 22.20
C PRO A 459 16.57 -30.41 23.49
N GLN A 460 16.61 -31.10 24.64
CA GLN A 460 16.09 -30.59 25.92
C GLN A 460 16.71 -29.26 26.39
N ASP A 461 17.88 -28.90 25.90
CA ASP A 461 18.60 -27.66 26.21
C ASP A 461 18.25 -26.50 25.26
N LYS A 462 17.33 -26.72 24.32
CA LYS A 462 16.92 -25.74 23.31
C LYS A 462 15.41 -25.49 23.37
N SER A 463 15.01 -24.29 22.98
CA SER A 463 13.61 -23.91 22.88
C SER A 463 13.36 -23.05 21.67
N TYR A 464 12.20 -23.23 21.05
CA TYR A 464 11.76 -22.34 20.00
C TYR A 464 11.43 -20.95 20.56
N CYS A 465 11.80 -19.90 19.82
CA CYS A 465 11.70 -18.50 20.24
C CYS A 465 10.85 -17.66 19.29
N ALA A 466 10.77 -18.02 18.00
CA ALA A 466 9.93 -17.37 17.01
C ALA A 466 9.66 -18.33 15.84
N PHE A 467 8.60 -18.07 15.06
CA PHE A 467 8.14 -18.93 13.97
C PHE A 467 7.50 -18.15 12.83
N GLY A 468 7.41 -18.77 11.65
CA GLY A 468 6.66 -18.28 10.50
C GLY A 468 7.47 -17.36 9.59
N LEU A 469 6.77 -16.73 8.64
CA LEU A 469 7.37 -15.76 7.70
C LEU A 469 7.93 -14.53 8.44
N GLY A 470 7.14 -14.03 9.38
CA GLY A 470 7.52 -13.02 10.33
C GLY A 470 7.90 -13.65 11.65
N GLN A 471 9.16 -13.58 12.05
CA GLN A 471 9.63 -14.21 13.30
C GLN A 471 9.25 -13.39 14.52
N VAL A 472 7.93 -13.27 14.73
CA VAL A 472 7.36 -12.64 15.92
C VAL A 472 7.68 -13.54 17.11
N ARG A 473 8.25 -12.93 18.16
CA ARG A 473 8.64 -13.63 19.40
C ARG A 473 7.44 -14.00 20.28
N THR A 474 6.46 -14.70 19.73
CA THR A 474 5.25 -15.13 20.44
C THR A 474 5.33 -16.60 20.84
N ALA A 475 4.90 -16.89 22.06
CA ALA A 475 4.73 -18.23 22.60
C ALA A 475 3.80 -19.09 21.72
N PRO A 476 4.04 -20.42 21.60
CA PRO A 476 3.18 -21.30 20.82
C PRO A 476 1.71 -21.35 21.24
N SER A 477 0.81 -21.71 20.31
CA SER A 477 -0.65 -21.60 20.46
C SER A 477 -1.26 -22.38 21.64
N GLU A 478 -0.74 -23.56 22.02
CA GLU A 478 -1.17 -24.24 23.25
C GLU A 478 -0.67 -23.51 24.51
N MET A 479 0.51 -22.90 24.41
CA MET A 479 1.10 -22.05 25.45
C MET A 479 0.30 -20.74 25.60
N TRP A 480 -0.21 -20.19 24.49
CA TRP A 480 -1.07 -19.01 24.46
C TRP A 480 -2.35 -19.19 25.26
N GLU A 481 -3.05 -20.33 25.10
CA GLU A 481 -4.27 -20.62 25.86
C GLU A 481 -4.00 -20.90 27.35
N GLN A 482 -2.84 -21.47 27.69
CA GLN A 482 -2.46 -21.73 29.09
C GLN A 482 -1.89 -20.50 29.82
N LEU A 483 -1.32 -19.54 29.08
CA LEU A 483 -0.74 -18.30 29.59
C LEU A 483 -1.74 -17.13 29.63
N LYS A 484 -2.89 -17.23 28.95
CA LYS A 484 -4.03 -16.31 29.11
C LYS A 484 -4.38 -16.17 30.60
N GLY A 485 -3.99 -15.04 31.18
CA GLY A 485 -4.28 -14.67 32.57
C GLY A 485 -3.18 -14.93 33.61
N LYS A 486 -1.99 -15.46 33.23
CA LYS A 486 -0.91 -15.77 34.19
C LYS A 486 0.33 -14.86 34.10
N VAL A 487 0.61 -14.24 32.95
CA VAL A 487 1.80 -13.41 32.77
C VAL A 487 1.41 -11.94 32.63
N ALA A 488 1.04 -11.33 33.76
CA ALA A 488 0.87 -9.88 33.81
C ALA A 488 2.25 -9.21 33.76
N GLY A 489 2.53 -8.45 32.69
CA GLY A 489 3.19 -7.17 32.89
C GLY A 489 4.44 -6.80 32.10
N GLN A 490 5.05 -7.61 31.22
CA GLN A 490 6.31 -7.16 30.58
C GLN A 490 6.60 -7.55 29.13
N TYR A 491 5.74 -8.26 28.39
CA TYR A 491 6.02 -8.47 26.95
C TYR A 491 4.84 -8.35 25.97
N TYR A 492 3.57 -8.33 26.40
CA TYR A 492 2.45 -8.23 25.45
C TYR A 492 1.26 -7.50 26.08
N ASP A 493 1.27 -6.17 26.02
CA ASP A 493 0.06 -5.33 26.10
C ASP A 493 -0.60 -5.20 24.69
N SER A 494 -0.10 -5.97 23.72
CA SER A 494 -0.44 -5.91 22.29
C SER A 494 -1.51 -6.91 21.80
N ASP A 495 -2.08 -7.76 22.65
CA ASP A 495 -2.99 -8.83 22.18
C ASP A 495 -4.49 -8.51 22.16
N ASN A 496 -4.83 -7.23 22.19
CA ASN A 496 -6.08 -6.73 21.62
C ASN A 496 -5.86 -6.07 20.24
N ALA A 497 -4.69 -5.45 20.01
CA ALA A 497 -4.39 -4.76 18.76
C ALA A 497 -4.22 -5.76 17.61
N LEU A 498 -3.38 -6.79 17.75
CA LEU A 498 -3.20 -7.83 16.72
C LEU A 498 -4.50 -8.61 16.47
N LYS A 499 -5.28 -8.89 17.53
CA LYS A 499 -6.60 -9.52 17.37
C LYS A 499 -7.58 -8.66 16.58
N THR A 500 -7.51 -7.34 16.75
CA THR A 500 -8.40 -6.43 16.01
C THR A 500 -7.88 -6.16 14.59
N LEU A 501 -6.58 -6.01 14.42
CA LEU A 501 -5.96 -5.53 13.17
C LEU A 501 -5.58 -6.65 12.21
N CYS A 502 -5.28 -7.85 12.72
CA CYS A 502 -4.89 -9.00 11.91
C CYS A 502 -6.00 -10.05 11.82
N SER A 503 -6.41 -10.62 12.96
CA SER A 503 -7.47 -11.63 13.01
C SER A 503 -7.91 -11.89 14.45
N GLU A 504 -9.22 -12.05 14.69
CA GLU A 504 -9.74 -12.43 16.02
C GLU A 504 -9.14 -13.75 16.53
N ASN A 505 -8.79 -14.65 15.59
CA ASN A 505 -8.11 -15.91 15.84
C ASN A 505 -6.65 -15.84 15.39
N PHE A 506 -5.96 -14.76 15.76
CA PHE A 506 -4.55 -14.57 15.43
C PHE A 506 -3.72 -15.81 15.83
N ASN A 507 -2.98 -16.34 14.87
CA ASN A 507 -2.11 -17.49 15.01
C ASN A 507 -0.74 -17.15 14.39
N PRO A 508 0.33 -16.97 15.18
CA PRO A 508 1.64 -16.59 14.66
C PRO A 508 2.30 -17.67 13.75
N TYR A 509 1.74 -18.88 13.72
CA TYR A 509 2.17 -19.96 12.83
C TYR A 509 1.46 -19.97 11.49
N ASP A 510 0.34 -19.26 11.38
CA ASP A 510 -0.26 -18.98 10.09
C ASP A 510 0.58 -17.90 9.40
N PRO A 511 1.14 -18.16 8.21
CA PRO A 511 2.10 -17.22 7.65
C PRO A 511 1.48 -15.89 7.21
N ALA A 512 0.15 -15.84 6.99
CA ALA A 512 -0.55 -14.58 6.77
C ALA A 512 -0.63 -13.75 8.06
N ASN A 513 -0.99 -14.39 9.18
CA ASN A 513 -0.96 -13.71 10.49
C ASN A 513 0.46 -13.27 10.88
N ALA A 514 1.47 -14.11 10.66
CA ALA A 514 2.87 -13.74 10.91
C ALA A 514 3.33 -12.53 10.09
N SER A 515 2.91 -12.47 8.81
CA SER A 515 3.15 -11.31 7.94
C SER A 515 2.45 -10.06 8.46
N CYS A 516 1.20 -10.17 8.91
CA CYS A 516 0.45 -9.07 9.50
C CYS A 516 1.12 -8.51 10.76
N ALA A 517 1.54 -9.39 11.67
CA ALA A 517 2.22 -8.98 12.89
C ALA A 517 3.59 -8.35 12.59
N SER A 518 4.31 -8.84 11.58
CA SER A 518 5.56 -8.20 11.13
C SER A 518 5.32 -6.80 10.61
N ALA A 519 4.29 -6.62 9.77
CA ALA A 519 3.90 -5.31 9.27
C ALA A 519 3.50 -4.36 10.42
N TYR A 520 2.71 -4.84 11.38
CA TYR A 520 2.36 -4.07 12.58
C TYR A 520 3.59 -3.63 13.38
N HIS A 521 4.50 -4.57 13.71
CA HIS A 521 5.71 -4.26 14.49
C HIS A 521 6.65 -3.32 13.74
N LEU A 522 6.80 -3.52 12.43
CA LEU A 522 7.59 -2.64 11.58
C LEU A 522 6.97 -1.24 11.53
N ARG A 523 5.64 -1.13 11.51
CA ARG A 523 4.94 0.15 11.55
C ARG A 523 5.14 0.88 12.87
N VAL A 524 5.03 0.18 13.99
CA VAL A 524 5.35 0.77 15.31
C VAL A 524 6.82 1.21 15.35
N GLY A 525 7.73 0.40 14.79
CA GLY A 525 9.14 0.77 14.63
C GLY A 525 9.31 2.03 13.79
N TRP A 526 8.59 2.16 12.68
CA TRP A 526 8.60 3.30 11.78
C TRP A 526 8.10 4.58 12.46
N ASP A 527 6.95 4.55 13.11
CA ASP A 527 6.40 5.74 13.80
C ASP A 527 7.37 6.27 14.87
N ASN A 528 8.04 5.36 15.59
CA ASN A 528 9.05 5.71 16.57
C ASN A 528 10.33 6.25 15.89
N ALA A 529 10.79 5.60 14.82
CA ALA A 529 11.96 6.03 14.05
C ALA A 529 11.76 7.43 13.47
N GLU A 530 10.60 7.71 12.88
CA GLU A 530 10.22 9.02 12.37
C GLU A 530 10.24 10.08 13.48
N SER A 531 9.62 9.82 14.63
CA SER A 531 9.63 10.72 15.78
C SER A 531 11.06 11.04 16.25
N ILE A 532 11.91 10.01 16.32
CA ILE A 532 13.31 10.12 16.73
C ILE A 532 14.11 10.94 15.71
N VAL A 533 14.04 10.61 14.41
CA VAL A 533 14.76 11.34 13.35
C VAL A 533 14.30 12.79 13.29
N ASN A 534 12.99 13.04 13.33
CA ASN A 534 12.45 14.40 13.27
C ASN A 534 12.88 15.26 14.46
N SER A 535 13.01 14.65 15.65
CA SER A 535 13.47 15.36 16.86
C SER A 535 14.99 15.57 16.89
N ASN A 536 15.75 14.86 16.05
CA ASN A 536 17.22 14.83 16.10
C ASN A 536 17.89 15.07 14.73
N TYR A 537 17.17 15.59 13.73
CA TYR A 537 17.70 15.70 12.36
C TYR A 537 19.01 16.51 12.31
N GLN A 538 19.12 17.58 13.11
CA GLN A 538 20.36 18.36 13.24
C GLN A 538 21.50 17.55 13.85
N SER A 539 21.23 16.74 14.88
CA SER A 539 22.20 15.82 15.49
C SER A 539 22.68 14.79 14.47
N LEU A 540 21.81 14.37 13.56
CA LEU A 540 22.07 13.45 12.46
C LEU A 540 22.78 14.09 11.25
N ASN A 541 23.10 15.39 11.30
CA ASN A 541 23.68 16.15 10.18
C ASN A 541 22.80 16.15 8.93
N LEU A 542 21.48 16.18 9.14
CA LEU A 542 20.49 16.33 8.08
C LEU A 542 20.10 17.80 7.95
N ASP A 543 19.91 18.27 6.72
CA ASP A 543 19.39 19.63 6.46
C ASP A 543 17.91 19.75 6.83
N SER A 544 17.17 18.65 6.72
CA SER A 544 15.73 18.58 6.97
C SER A 544 15.33 17.16 7.42
N PRO A 545 14.29 17.02 8.26
CA PRO A 545 13.67 15.71 8.58
C PRO A 545 13.06 14.99 7.36
N ASP A 546 12.83 15.74 6.28
CA ASP A 546 12.31 15.24 5.00
C ASP A 546 13.41 15.08 3.94
N SER A 547 14.68 15.20 4.33
CA SER A 547 15.81 14.92 3.43
C SER A 547 15.85 13.45 3.05
N GLU A 548 16.42 13.13 1.89
CA GLU A 548 16.49 11.76 1.40
C GLU A 548 17.24 10.82 2.36
N LEU A 549 18.35 11.30 2.91
CA LEU A 549 19.14 10.59 3.91
C LEU A 549 18.35 10.30 5.19
N ALA A 550 17.35 11.13 5.51
CA ALA A 550 16.42 10.86 6.61
C ALA A 550 15.59 9.59 6.36
N GLY A 551 15.19 9.32 5.11
CA GLY A 551 14.45 8.09 4.74
C GLY A 551 15.24 6.82 5.02
N TRP A 552 16.54 6.83 4.68
CA TRP A 552 17.47 5.75 5.03
C TRP A 552 17.63 5.58 6.54
N TYR A 553 17.73 6.68 7.30
CA TYR A 553 17.88 6.62 8.76
C TYR A 553 16.60 6.14 9.46
N LYS A 554 15.43 6.60 8.99
CA LYS A 554 14.12 6.11 9.45
C LYS A 554 13.98 4.62 9.19
N SER A 555 14.35 4.15 7.98
CA SER A 555 14.31 2.73 7.62
C SER A 555 15.20 1.87 8.52
N TYR A 556 16.47 2.28 8.72
CA TYR A 556 17.38 1.58 9.63
C TYR A 556 16.84 1.51 11.06
N LEU A 557 16.41 2.64 11.61
CA LEU A 557 15.89 2.71 12.97
C LEU A 557 14.59 1.93 13.12
N ALA A 558 13.73 1.89 12.10
CA ALA A 558 12.52 1.09 12.09
C ALA A 558 12.84 -0.42 12.17
N LEU A 559 13.80 -0.89 11.35
CA LEU A 559 14.28 -2.28 11.38
C LEU A 559 15.00 -2.62 12.70
N TYR A 560 15.70 -1.65 13.28
CA TYR A 560 16.34 -1.80 14.59
C TYR A 560 15.28 -1.95 15.69
N LEU A 561 14.32 -1.02 15.76
CA LEU A 561 13.24 -1.00 16.76
C LEU A 561 12.27 -2.18 16.61
N TYR A 562 12.09 -2.69 15.39
CA TYR A 562 11.34 -3.92 15.13
C TYR A 562 11.83 -5.10 16.00
N GLY A 563 13.15 -5.21 16.22
CA GLY A 563 13.76 -6.28 17.01
C GLY A 563 13.48 -6.23 18.52
N GLY A 564 12.78 -5.19 18.99
CA GLY A 564 12.48 -4.97 20.41
C GLY A 564 13.45 -4.10 21.24
N PRO A 565 14.52 -3.45 20.72
CA PRO A 565 15.18 -2.39 21.45
C PRO A 565 14.21 -1.25 21.80
N GLY A 566 14.37 -0.67 23.00
CA GLY A 566 13.60 0.51 23.40
C GLY A 566 14.02 1.77 22.62
N THR A 567 13.10 2.72 22.49
CA THR A 567 13.37 4.04 21.87
C THR A 567 14.51 4.81 22.55
N SER A 568 14.73 4.59 23.85
CA SER A 568 15.86 5.16 24.60
C SER A 568 17.22 4.65 24.10
N THR A 569 17.32 3.40 23.67
CA THR A 569 18.55 2.83 23.10
C THR A 569 18.83 3.47 21.74
N ALA A 570 17.82 3.55 20.87
CA ALA A 570 17.93 4.24 19.58
C ALA A 570 18.35 5.71 19.74
N GLN A 571 17.75 6.43 20.71
CA GLN A 571 18.14 7.80 21.02
C GLN A 571 19.60 7.90 21.52
N SER A 572 20.05 6.92 22.30
CA SER A 572 21.44 6.87 22.79
C SER A 572 22.43 6.67 21.63
N MET A 573 22.09 5.86 20.63
CA MET A 573 22.91 5.67 19.42
C MET A 573 23.10 6.98 18.67
N ILE A 574 22.03 7.77 18.51
CA ILE A 574 22.10 9.09 17.87
C ILE A 574 22.95 10.06 18.68
N ASN A 575 22.79 10.08 20.01
CA ASN A 575 23.59 10.94 20.87
C ASN A 575 25.08 10.58 20.79
N ASN A 576 25.41 9.29 20.73
CA ASN A 576 26.78 8.82 20.57
C ASN A 576 27.36 9.22 19.21
N TYR A 577 26.59 9.07 18.12
CA TYR A 577 27.00 9.57 16.80
C TYR A 577 27.21 11.08 16.79
N ALA A 578 26.30 11.85 17.39
CA ALA A 578 26.37 13.30 17.46
C ALA A 578 27.61 13.80 18.21
N ALA A 579 28.12 13.02 19.18
CA ALA A 579 29.37 13.32 19.87
C ALA A 579 30.62 13.10 19.00
N LEU A 580 30.51 12.34 17.91
CA LEU A 580 31.63 11.96 17.03
C LEU A 580 31.62 12.69 15.68
N LYS A 581 30.48 13.16 15.18
CA LYS A 581 30.36 13.71 13.82
C LYS A 581 31.29 14.91 13.54
N ASP A 582 31.64 15.70 14.55
CA ASP A 582 32.50 16.89 14.43
C ASP A 582 34.01 16.57 14.50
N GLY A 583 34.40 15.36 14.10
CA GLY A 583 35.81 14.94 14.00
C GLY A 583 36.28 13.93 15.05
N GLY A 584 35.37 13.35 15.82
CA GLY A 584 35.66 12.20 16.67
C GLY A 584 35.89 10.92 15.86
N THR A 585 36.63 10.00 16.46
CA THR A 585 36.84 8.65 15.92
C THR A 585 36.20 7.60 16.83
N CYS A 586 35.78 6.49 16.25
CA CYS A 586 35.30 5.31 16.96
C CYS A 586 36.30 4.16 16.79
N THR A 587 36.25 3.19 17.70
CA THR A 587 36.93 1.91 17.51
C THR A 587 36.06 1.02 16.65
N VAL A 588 36.62 0.49 15.56
CA VAL A 588 35.88 -0.42 14.67
C VAL A 588 35.63 -1.73 15.39
N SER A 589 34.37 -2.12 15.51
CA SER A 589 33.95 -3.31 16.25
C SER A 589 34.15 -4.61 15.47
N GLU A 590 34.29 -4.54 14.14
CA GLU A 590 34.36 -5.69 13.25
C GLU A 590 35.70 -5.81 12.52
N LYS A 591 36.15 -7.05 12.33
CA LYS A 591 37.19 -7.35 11.34
C LYS A 591 36.56 -7.22 9.96
N LEU A 592 37.13 -6.37 9.11
CA LEU A 592 36.69 -6.26 7.72
C LEU A 592 37.10 -7.53 6.97
N VAL A 593 36.15 -8.17 6.29
CA VAL A 593 36.44 -9.30 5.39
C VAL A 593 36.37 -8.76 3.96
N LYS A 594 37.52 -8.65 3.30
CA LYS A 594 37.60 -8.30 1.87
C LYS A 594 37.79 -9.54 1.03
N PHE A 595 37.18 -9.61 -0.13
CA PHE A 595 37.45 -10.70 -1.07
C PHE A 595 38.62 -10.30 -1.98
N ASN A 596 39.61 -11.17 -2.14
CA ASN A 596 40.72 -10.94 -3.07
C ASN A 596 40.26 -11.11 -4.54
N ASP A 597 41.14 -10.83 -5.50
CA ASP A 597 40.84 -11.00 -6.94
C ASP A 597 40.45 -12.45 -7.34
N ALA A 598 40.73 -13.43 -6.46
CA ALA A 598 40.35 -14.83 -6.64
C ALA A 598 38.98 -15.18 -6.00
N GLY A 599 38.33 -14.23 -5.33
CA GLY A 599 37.07 -14.43 -4.62
C GLY A 599 37.21 -15.14 -3.28
N ASP A 600 38.40 -15.16 -2.67
CA ASP A 600 38.60 -15.69 -1.32
C ASP A 600 38.46 -14.58 -0.26
N PRO A 601 37.81 -14.84 0.89
CA PRO A 601 37.74 -13.89 1.99
C PRO A 601 39.11 -13.73 2.68
N VAL A 602 39.53 -12.48 2.82
CA VAL A 602 40.76 -12.05 3.49
C VAL A 602 40.37 -11.10 4.61
N GLU A 603 40.71 -11.46 5.86
CA GLU A 603 40.58 -10.54 6.98
C GLU A 603 41.56 -9.38 6.82
N VAL A 604 41.04 -8.17 6.79
CA VAL A 604 41.83 -6.93 6.79
C VAL A 604 41.70 -6.30 8.16
N ASN A 605 42.85 -5.95 8.76
CA ASN A 605 42.86 -5.20 10.00
C ASN A 605 42.20 -3.84 9.74
N ALA A 606 41.01 -3.63 10.31
CA ALA A 606 40.39 -2.32 10.32
C ALA A 606 41.32 -1.34 11.05
N PRO A 607 41.39 -0.06 10.61
CA PRO A 607 42.13 0.95 11.35
C PRO A 607 41.58 1.01 12.79
N ALA A 608 42.48 1.14 13.78
CA ALA A 608 42.11 1.18 15.20
C ALA A 608 41.16 2.35 15.53
N GLU A 609 41.19 3.39 14.70
CA GLU A 609 40.32 4.56 14.76
C GLU A 609 39.68 4.81 13.40
N TYR A 610 38.36 5.02 13.41
CA TYR A 610 37.57 5.28 12.21
C TYR A 610 36.70 6.52 12.42
N LYS A 611 36.68 7.42 11.43
CA LYS A 611 35.80 8.59 11.44
C LYS A 611 34.56 8.27 10.62
N PRO A 612 33.37 8.15 11.24
CA PRO A 612 32.15 7.88 10.50
C PRO A 612 31.81 9.01 9.55
N LYS A 613 31.43 8.67 8.32
CA LYS A 613 30.96 9.63 7.31
C LYS A 613 29.56 10.14 7.63
N ASP A 614 28.72 9.24 8.14
CA ASP A 614 27.32 9.49 8.42
C ASP A 614 26.79 8.55 9.53
N PHE A 615 25.51 8.66 9.89
CA PHE A 615 24.92 7.85 10.95
C PHE A 615 24.89 6.34 10.64
N LEU A 616 24.59 5.94 9.42
CA LEU A 616 24.54 4.52 9.04
C LEU A 616 25.95 3.91 8.99
N ASP A 617 26.92 4.67 8.48
CA ASP A 617 28.33 4.28 8.52
C ASP A 617 28.85 4.13 9.96
N TYR A 618 28.42 5.02 10.87
CA TYR A 618 28.65 4.87 12.30
C TYR A 618 28.01 3.58 12.86
N MET A 619 26.74 3.32 12.56
CA MET A 619 26.05 2.14 13.05
C MET A 619 26.71 0.84 12.59
N HIS A 620 27.14 0.80 11.33
CA HIS A 620 27.83 -0.35 10.76
C HIS A 620 29.19 -0.58 11.41
N ARG A 621 30.05 0.45 11.40
CA ARG A 621 31.48 0.28 11.73
C ARG A 621 31.77 0.42 13.21
N CYS A 622 30.95 1.15 13.97
CA CYS A 622 31.23 1.51 15.36
C CYS A 622 30.33 0.84 16.41
N GLN A 623 29.16 0.29 16.05
CA GLN A 623 28.19 -0.23 17.02
C GLN A 623 27.98 -1.75 16.97
N SER A 624 28.57 -2.48 16.02
CA SER A 624 28.38 -3.94 15.83
C SER A 624 26.93 -4.41 15.69
N GLU A 625 25.99 -3.50 15.39
CA GLU A 625 24.57 -3.80 15.26
C GLU A 625 24.25 -4.22 13.82
N THR A 626 24.67 -5.42 13.46
CA THR A 626 24.61 -5.91 12.06
C THR A 626 23.22 -6.33 11.60
N VAL A 627 22.32 -6.71 12.50
CA VAL A 627 21.03 -7.31 12.07
C VAL A 627 20.12 -6.31 11.34
N ALA A 628 19.94 -5.11 11.89
CA ALA A 628 19.15 -4.05 11.23
C ALA A 628 19.81 -3.60 9.93
N TYR A 629 21.15 -3.58 9.94
CA TYR A 629 21.97 -3.23 8.81
C TYR A 629 21.86 -4.23 7.65
N ASP A 630 21.91 -5.54 7.94
CA ASP A 630 21.76 -6.62 6.98
C ASP A 630 20.38 -6.59 6.32
N LYS A 631 19.33 -6.32 7.11
CA LYS A 631 17.97 -6.10 6.60
C LYS A 631 17.92 -4.89 5.67
N LEU A 632 18.60 -3.80 6.01
CA LEU A 632 18.67 -2.59 5.18
C LEU A 632 19.41 -2.84 3.85
N ARG A 633 20.49 -3.64 3.86
CA ARG A 633 21.21 -4.04 2.64
C ARG A 633 20.33 -4.90 1.73
N LYS A 634 19.55 -5.83 2.30
CA LYS A 634 18.55 -6.60 1.53
C LYS A 634 17.50 -5.68 0.91
N TYR A 635 17.03 -4.69 1.65
CA TYR A 635 16.10 -3.69 1.13
C TYR A 635 16.72 -2.91 -0.05
N HIS A 636 17.95 -2.39 0.09
CA HIS A 636 18.67 -1.74 -1.01
C HIS A 636 18.86 -2.65 -2.23
N TYR A 637 19.21 -3.92 -2.02
CA TYR A 637 19.30 -4.89 -3.11
C TYR A 637 17.95 -5.05 -3.83
N LEU A 638 16.85 -5.17 -3.09
CA LEU A 638 15.51 -5.28 -3.67
C LEU A 638 15.12 -4.03 -4.44
N LEU A 639 15.49 -2.83 -3.96
CA LEU A 639 15.28 -1.58 -4.68
C LEU A 639 15.98 -1.57 -6.05
N ASN A 640 17.18 -2.15 -6.14
CA ASN A 640 18.00 -2.13 -7.36
C ASN A 640 17.73 -3.27 -8.34
N ASN A 641 17.27 -4.42 -7.85
CA ASN A 641 17.24 -5.67 -8.65
C ASN A 641 15.84 -6.23 -8.90
N GLN A 642 14.82 -5.74 -8.21
CA GLN A 642 13.45 -6.06 -8.58
C GLN A 642 13.03 -5.15 -9.75
N PRO A 643 12.17 -5.62 -10.68
CA PRO A 643 11.51 -4.77 -11.66
C PRO A 643 10.50 -3.86 -10.94
N ASN A 644 11.03 -2.95 -10.15
CA ASN A 644 10.37 -1.79 -9.59
C ASN A 644 10.72 -0.65 -10.54
N THR A 645 10.22 -0.71 -11.76
CA THR A 645 10.51 0.34 -12.72
C THR A 645 9.63 1.54 -12.39
N CYS A 646 10.10 2.28 -11.37
CA CYS A 646 9.88 3.69 -11.11
C CYS A 646 10.83 4.57 -11.93
N GLU A 647 11.56 4.00 -12.89
CA GLU A 647 12.45 4.71 -13.80
C GLU A 647 11.65 5.22 -15.01
N ASN A 648 11.88 6.49 -15.33
CA ASN A 648 11.15 7.31 -16.31
C ASN A 648 11.29 6.82 -17.76
#